data_AF-A0AAD9DEB9-F1
#
_entry.id   AF-A0AAD9DEB9-F1
#
_cell.length_a   1.000
_cell.length_b   1.000
_cell.length_c   1.000
_cell.angle_alpha   90.00
_cell.angle_beta   90.00
_cell.angle_gamma   90.00
#
_symmetry.space_group_name_H-M   'P 1'
#
loop_
_entity.id
_entity.type
_entity.pdbx_description
1 polymer ?
#
loop_
_entity_poly.entity_id
_entity_poly.type
_entity_poly.pdbx_seq_one_letter_code
_entity_poly.pdbx_strand_id
1 'polypeptide(L)'
;MNTIFLMKPLHNNITGLYRSKSMQIKAVPSKSKPRASGSRSSPLSARSSSAAFLFAGLSCCIISAASATSQLTAPTNTSLMRIPPSAFTSSTSLAFKKRVVNSMQQQFNSKTASSAAAAAASASPNKKSKLIMNAAASTSTSTASSYRPLQNFRKSLHHSYIEQLSSEDPHNLEKSLARKSNVHPGRPIYNGHYVKVRPTALKNPKLVIYSPEMVRDLGFEEGEVYSEEFVAYFSGDVDGATTSTTDGNGEEMEGLNEIETWATPYALSIMGKRYTNNCPYGTGDGYGDGRAISIGEVVVPFNDDNGDSSHESLYPKHAARYELQLKGAGQTPFCRGADGRAVLRSSIREFLASEAMHHLGISTTRALSLIVSDDPGGDTSARPWYSDRAQTRALPTMDDPRLAQYDDQQKREIISQIAAQTRADPDVMREEKCAITTRVASSFVRIGHLDLFARRVEMVQAKLAAAKEKDDGDDLAMSIKDTQQYQELEDMMWHACFREYYDEAYAPYWESKDAKSAAMALMDAAMVRIAKMVAGWVRVGFVQGNFNADNCLVGGRTMDYGPFGFLDVYHPLSAKWTGSGDHFGFMNQPNAGYANFAVLAESLLPIVEANGGDADITRGEMLKKASEVFEKAVDEAITAKMGLDVGPPDMVKISDDLYGEIEPMLRTARADWTLFWRQLTYVAAKYKPADGDYDYDGMLSTLLGDDDTNPFYDTLSDDNRDTLRAWLKKWHKELTRCHEFITFSDTEVVPIEERMRLANPKFTLKEWMLVDAYTKADPGKIPGNPFSFKAVKPDYSIVHELFELCKDPYGEGTPENQKKYYRRAPAESLSAGGTAFMS
;
A
#
# COMPACT_ATOMS: atom_id res chain seq x y z
N MET A 1 9.98 -41.15 -12.55
CA MET A 1 11.12 -41.54 -11.69
C MET A 1 11.19 -40.56 -10.54
N ASN A 2 11.33 -41.03 -9.30
CA ASN A 2 11.40 -40.15 -8.13
C ASN A 2 12.86 -39.79 -7.82
N THR A 3 13.11 -38.58 -7.34
CA THR A 3 14.30 -38.28 -6.53
C THR A 3 13.91 -37.24 -5.48
N ILE A 4 14.21 -37.54 -4.23
CA ILE A 4 13.91 -36.70 -3.06
C ILE A 4 15.20 -35.98 -2.66
N PHE A 5 15.13 -34.70 -2.33
CA PHE A 5 16.20 -34.00 -1.63
C PHE A 5 15.72 -33.49 -0.27
N LEU A 6 16.29 -34.06 0.79
CA LEU A 6 16.11 -33.64 2.17
C LEU A 6 17.24 -32.67 2.54
N MET A 7 16.90 -31.48 3.04
CA MET A 7 17.85 -30.65 3.79
C MET A 7 17.60 -30.82 5.29
N LYS A 8 18.67 -31.13 6.03
CA LYS A 8 18.69 -31.08 7.50
C LYS A 8 19.28 -29.74 7.96
N PRO A 9 18.75 -29.08 9.00
CA PRO A 9 19.40 -27.92 9.59
C PRO A 9 20.67 -28.34 10.34
N LEU A 10 21.74 -27.56 10.18
CA LEU A 10 22.96 -27.69 10.99
C LEU A 10 22.81 -26.87 12.27
N HIS A 11 22.94 -27.52 13.43
CA HIS A 11 23.19 -26.84 14.70
C HIS A 11 24.68 -26.50 14.83
N ASN A 12 25.00 -25.30 15.30
CA ASN A 12 26.35 -24.92 15.74
C ASN A 12 26.28 -24.26 17.12
N ASN A 13 26.57 -25.04 18.16
CA ASN A 13 26.92 -24.51 19.48
C ASN A 13 28.43 -24.28 19.53
N ILE A 14 28.88 -23.04 19.72
CA ILE A 14 30.27 -22.75 20.15
C ILE A 14 30.23 -21.68 21.24
N THR A 15 30.35 -22.11 22.49
CA THR A 15 30.92 -21.27 23.55
C THR A 15 32.45 -21.26 23.38
N GLY A 16 33.07 -20.08 23.46
CA GLY A 16 34.47 -19.90 23.09
C GLY A 16 35.47 -20.11 24.23
N LEU A 17 36.76 -20.07 23.90
CA LEU A 17 37.82 -19.77 24.88
C LEU A 17 39.08 -19.21 24.21
N TYR A 18 39.69 -18.20 24.83
CA TYR A 18 40.99 -17.64 24.42
C TYR A 18 42.15 -18.56 24.83
N ARG A 19 43.12 -18.80 23.94
CA ARG A 19 44.57 -18.52 24.19
C ARG A 19 45.49 -18.83 23.00
N SER A 20 46.67 -18.19 23.04
CA SER A 20 47.75 -18.25 22.05
C SER A 20 48.75 -19.39 22.28
N LYS A 21 49.37 -19.94 21.20
CA LYS A 21 50.83 -19.81 20.91
C LYS A 21 51.36 -20.64 19.72
N SER A 22 52.05 -19.95 18.80
CA SER A 22 53.33 -20.27 18.10
C SER A 22 53.74 -21.70 17.64
N MET A 23 54.40 -21.74 16.46
CA MET A 23 55.40 -22.74 15.99
C MET A 23 54.90 -24.13 15.53
N GLN A 24 55.58 -24.86 14.61
CA GLN A 24 56.37 -24.51 13.40
C GLN A 24 56.74 -25.79 12.59
N ILE A 25 57.08 -25.63 11.30
CA ILE A 25 58.11 -26.40 10.54
C ILE A 25 57.83 -27.85 10.00
N LYS A 26 58.19 -28.05 8.71
CA LYS A 26 58.48 -29.30 7.92
C LYS A 26 57.34 -30.29 7.57
N ALA A 27 57.47 -31.16 6.56
CA ALA A 27 57.69 -30.97 5.09
C ALA A 27 58.06 -32.29 4.34
N VAL A 28 57.41 -32.57 3.18
CA VAL A 28 58.04 -33.14 1.93
C VAL A 28 58.50 -34.64 2.00
N PRO A 29 58.81 -35.44 0.91
CA PRO A 29 58.66 -35.33 -0.57
C PRO A 29 58.07 -36.55 -1.38
N SER A 30 57.38 -36.29 -2.50
CA SER A 30 57.45 -37.04 -3.81
C SER A 30 57.02 -38.55 -3.87
N LYS A 31 56.89 -39.32 -4.98
CA LYS A 31 57.26 -39.33 -6.44
C LYS A 31 56.17 -40.13 -7.25
N SER A 32 56.17 -40.33 -8.59
CA SER A 32 56.34 -39.45 -9.77
C SER A 32 56.29 -40.25 -11.12
N LYS A 33 55.74 -39.67 -12.22
CA LYS A 33 56.02 -39.95 -13.68
C LYS A 33 55.48 -41.28 -14.32
N PRO A 34 55.49 -41.46 -15.69
CA PRO A 34 55.02 -40.54 -16.78
C PRO A 34 54.42 -41.23 -18.07
N ARG A 35 54.05 -40.44 -19.10
CA ARG A 35 53.93 -40.75 -20.58
C ARG A 35 52.77 -41.68 -21.06
N ALA A 36 51.91 -41.26 -22.02
CA ALA A 36 52.03 -41.24 -23.52
C ALA A 36 51.64 -42.60 -24.18
N SER A 37 51.10 -42.76 -25.42
CA SER A 37 50.61 -41.87 -26.51
C SER A 37 50.00 -42.75 -27.65
N GLY A 38 49.12 -42.23 -28.53
CA GLY A 38 48.84 -42.88 -29.84
C GLY A 38 47.41 -42.75 -30.40
N SER A 39 47.23 -42.91 -31.73
CA SER A 39 45.97 -42.66 -32.46
C SER A 39 45.84 -43.46 -33.77
N ARG A 40 44.61 -43.92 -34.13
CA ARG A 40 44.05 -44.34 -35.47
C ARG A 40 42.74 -45.15 -35.24
N SER A 41 41.77 -45.35 -36.15
CA SER A 41 41.50 -44.83 -37.52
C SER A 41 40.03 -45.10 -37.94
N SER A 42 39.55 -44.43 -39.01
CA SER A 42 38.27 -44.61 -39.77
C SER A 42 38.28 -45.88 -40.69
N PRO A 43 37.29 -46.24 -41.60
CA PRO A 43 36.23 -45.41 -42.25
C PRO A 43 34.88 -46.06 -42.78
N LEU A 44 33.99 -45.24 -43.40
CA LEU A 44 33.00 -45.52 -44.52
C LEU A 44 31.82 -46.54 -44.32
N SER A 45 30.65 -46.55 -45.02
CA SER A 45 29.98 -45.67 -46.04
C SER A 45 28.49 -46.01 -46.36
N ALA A 46 27.64 -45.00 -46.68
CA ALA A 46 26.44 -44.99 -47.59
C ALA A 46 25.19 -45.91 -47.30
N ARG A 47 23.97 -45.81 -47.89
CA ARG A 47 23.35 -45.01 -49.00
C ARG A 47 21.77 -45.09 -49.01
N SER A 48 21.03 -44.03 -49.46
CA SER A 48 19.66 -44.02 -50.12
C SER A 48 18.39 -44.62 -49.42
N SER A 49 17.10 -44.24 -49.66
CA SER A 49 16.39 -43.11 -50.35
C SER A 49 14.84 -43.13 -50.10
N SER A 50 14.13 -42.00 -50.33
CA SER A 50 12.64 -41.82 -50.50
C SER A 50 11.70 -41.96 -49.26
N ALA A 51 10.38 -41.62 -49.21
CA ALA A 51 9.45 -40.59 -49.80
C ALA A 51 8.02 -41.18 -50.06
N ALA A 52 6.83 -40.52 -49.98
CA ALA A 52 6.34 -39.23 -49.41
C ALA A 52 4.76 -39.13 -49.48
N PHE A 53 4.17 -37.98 -49.05
CA PHE A 53 2.83 -37.37 -49.36
C PHE A 53 1.54 -37.48 -48.46
N LEU A 54 0.97 -36.28 -48.19
CA LEU A 54 -0.46 -35.78 -48.20
C LEU A 54 -1.63 -36.27 -47.28
N PHE A 55 -1.99 -35.39 -46.33
CA PHE A 55 -3.26 -34.60 -46.17
C PHE A 55 -4.69 -35.16 -45.85
N ALA A 56 -5.46 -34.29 -45.14
CA ALA A 56 -6.93 -34.23 -44.93
C ALA A 56 -7.61 -35.31 -44.03
N GLY A 57 -8.75 -35.05 -43.34
CA GLY A 57 -9.61 -33.84 -43.25
C GLY A 57 -10.65 -33.88 -42.08
N LEU A 58 -11.57 -32.91 -42.04
CA LEU A 58 -12.56 -32.67 -40.94
C LEU A 58 -13.76 -33.65 -40.91
N SER A 59 -14.35 -33.93 -39.73
CA SER A 59 -15.70 -33.41 -39.33
C SER A 59 -16.39 -34.10 -38.11
N CYS A 60 -17.06 -33.25 -37.31
CA CYS A 60 -18.34 -33.41 -36.59
C CYS A 60 -18.76 -34.65 -35.75
N CYS A 61 -19.12 -34.35 -34.49
CA CYS A 61 -20.35 -34.75 -33.75
C CYS A 61 -20.72 -36.23 -33.49
N ILE A 62 -21.05 -36.54 -32.23
CA ILE A 62 -22.43 -36.85 -31.78
C ILE A 62 -22.55 -36.87 -30.23
N ILE A 63 -23.77 -36.68 -29.74
CA ILE A 63 -24.14 -36.59 -28.31
C ILE A 63 -24.47 -37.98 -27.73
N SER A 64 -24.19 -38.22 -26.44
CA SER A 64 -25.01 -39.09 -25.58
C SER A 64 -24.82 -38.75 -24.10
N ALA A 65 -25.92 -38.82 -23.34
CA ALA A 65 -25.94 -38.74 -21.88
C ALA A 65 -26.59 -40.02 -21.32
N ALA A 66 -26.16 -40.48 -20.15
CA ALA A 66 -26.73 -41.65 -19.47
C ALA A 66 -26.68 -41.45 -17.93
N SER A 67 -27.60 -42.13 -17.24
CA SER A 67 -28.00 -41.79 -15.87
C SER A 67 -27.05 -42.24 -14.76
N ALA A 68 -27.23 -41.62 -13.60
CA ALA A 68 -26.54 -41.93 -12.35
C ALA A 68 -26.78 -43.37 -11.84
N THR A 69 -25.87 -43.84 -10.99
CA THR A 69 -26.18 -44.79 -9.92
C THR A 69 -25.28 -44.48 -8.71
N SER A 70 -25.79 -44.67 -7.50
CA SER A 70 -25.11 -44.30 -6.26
C SER A 70 -24.35 -45.47 -5.63
N GLN A 71 -23.20 -45.19 -5.02
CA GLN A 71 -22.67 -45.95 -3.89
C GLN A 71 -21.64 -45.12 -3.10
N LEU A 72 -21.70 -45.19 -1.77
CA LEU A 72 -20.79 -44.45 -0.90
C LEU A 72 -19.44 -45.19 -0.80
N THR A 73 -18.35 -44.47 -1.08
CA THR A 73 -17.06 -44.70 -0.41
C THR A 73 -16.47 -43.33 -0.08
N ALA A 74 -15.96 -43.17 1.15
CA ALA A 74 -15.34 -41.92 1.59
C ALA A 74 -13.84 -41.90 1.25
N PRO A 75 -13.31 -40.78 0.75
CA PRO A 75 -11.88 -40.52 0.80
C PRO A 75 -11.55 -39.22 1.54
N THR A 76 -10.72 -39.34 2.58
CA THR A 76 -9.98 -38.21 3.17
C THR A 76 -9.02 -37.61 2.14
N ASN A 77 -9.30 -36.40 1.63
CA ASN A 77 -8.30 -35.55 0.99
C ASN A 77 -8.79 -34.10 0.82
N THR A 78 -8.35 -33.19 1.70
CA THR A 78 -8.46 -31.74 1.48
C THR A 78 -7.40 -31.29 0.46
N SER A 79 -7.67 -31.58 -0.81
CA SER A 79 -6.81 -31.20 -1.92
C SER A 79 -6.76 -29.68 -2.09
N LEU A 80 -5.68 -29.06 -1.64
CA LEU A 80 -5.37 -27.65 -1.87
C LEU A 80 -5.40 -27.34 -3.38
N MET A 81 -6.35 -26.52 -3.83
CA MET A 81 -6.41 -26.07 -5.22
C MET A 81 -5.15 -25.27 -5.57
N ARG A 82 -4.26 -25.90 -6.35
CA ARG A 82 -3.17 -25.22 -7.03
C ARG A 82 -3.71 -24.50 -8.25
N ILE A 83 -3.65 -23.18 -8.27
CA ILE A 83 -3.74 -22.40 -9.50
C ILE A 83 -2.47 -22.72 -10.33
N PRO A 84 -2.59 -23.15 -11.60
CA PRO A 84 -1.42 -23.44 -12.43
C PRO A 84 -0.72 -22.14 -12.88
N PRO A 85 0.63 -22.08 -12.92
CA PRO A 85 1.35 -20.85 -13.31
C PRO A 85 1.15 -20.39 -14.77
N SER A 86 0.51 -21.20 -15.62
CA SER A 86 0.42 -21.00 -17.07
C SER A 86 -0.76 -20.13 -17.55
N ALA A 87 -1.32 -19.28 -16.69
CA ALA A 87 -2.50 -18.45 -17.00
C ALA A 87 -2.18 -16.96 -17.29
N PHE A 88 -0.92 -16.54 -17.13
CA PHE A 88 -0.50 -15.12 -17.07
C PHE A 88 0.26 -14.62 -18.32
N THR A 89 -0.18 -15.00 -19.53
CA THR A 89 0.44 -14.52 -20.78
C THR A 89 -0.55 -13.80 -21.70
N SER A 90 -0.18 -12.58 -22.10
CA SER A 90 -0.71 -11.81 -23.25
C SER A 90 -2.23 -11.59 -23.38
N SER A 91 -2.76 -10.56 -22.71
CA SER A 91 -3.43 -9.40 -23.36
C SER A 91 -3.81 -8.30 -22.35
N THR A 92 -3.40 -7.05 -22.57
CA THR A 92 -3.80 -5.89 -21.74
C THR A 92 -5.18 -5.32 -22.14
N SER A 93 -5.62 -4.24 -21.48
CA SER A 93 -6.93 -3.58 -21.68
C SER A 93 -8.12 -4.51 -21.35
N LEU A 94 -9.08 -4.69 -22.27
CA LEU A 94 -10.45 -5.18 -22.05
C LEU A 94 -10.58 -6.52 -21.30
N ALA A 95 -9.55 -7.37 -21.37
CA ALA A 95 -9.55 -8.67 -20.72
C ALA A 95 -9.25 -8.61 -19.21
N PHE A 96 -8.51 -7.60 -18.73
CA PHE A 96 -8.01 -7.58 -17.35
C PHE A 96 -9.10 -7.25 -16.33
N LYS A 97 -9.92 -6.21 -16.61
CA LYS A 97 -11.12 -5.87 -15.81
C LYS A 97 -12.04 -7.09 -15.63
N LYS A 98 -12.29 -7.84 -16.72
CA LYS A 98 -13.32 -8.90 -16.74
C LYS A 98 -12.83 -10.29 -16.32
N ARG A 99 -11.54 -10.64 -16.45
CA ARG A 99 -11.07 -12.01 -16.17
C ARG A 99 -10.92 -12.34 -14.68
N VAL A 100 -10.43 -11.42 -13.84
CA VAL A 100 -10.21 -11.72 -12.41
C VAL A 100 -11.55 -11.95 -11.70
N VAL A 101 -12.50 -11.01 -11.85
CA VAL A 101 -13.87 -11.09 -11.33
C VAL A 101 -14.52 -12.42 -11.71
N ASN A 102 -14.56 -12.76 -13.00
CA ASN A 102 -15.17 -14.01 -13.46
C ASN A 102 -14.42 -15.27 -12.97
N SER A 103 -13.09 -15.23 -12.82
CA SER A 103 -12.32 -16.40 -12.36
C SER A 103 -12.57 -16.73 -10.88
N MET A 104 -12.65 -15.72 -10.02
CA MET A 104 -13.05 -15.92 -8.62
C MET A 104 -14.52 -16.35 -8.54
N GLN A 105 -15.42 -15.66 -9.25
CA GLN A 105 -16.84 -16.01 -9.29
C GLN A 105 -17.06 -17.46 -9.75
N GLN A 106 -16.31 -17.97 -10.73
CA GLN A 106 -16.42 -19.36 -11.20
C GLN A 106 -15.79 -20.40 -10.25
N GLN A 107 -14.80 -20.04 -9.42
CA GLN A 107 -14.30 -20.96 -8.39
C GLN A 107 -15.25 -21.09 -7.20
N PHE A 108 -16.04 -20.06 -6.88
CA PHE A 108 -17.03 -20.11 -5.78
C PHE A 108 -18.42 -20.59 -6.24
N ASN A 109 -18.89 -20.22 -7.43
CA ASN A 109 -20.21 -20.62 -7.95
C ASN A 109 -20.29 -22.09 -8.45
N SER A 110 -19.40 -22.99 -8.00
CA SER A 110 -19.44 -24.41 -8.39
C SER A 110 -20.51 -25.25 -7.65
N LYS A 111 -21.39 -24.58 -6.90
CA LYS A 111 -22.61 -25.11 -6.27
C LYS A 111 -23.73 -24.07 -6.46
N THR A 112 -24.98 -24.55 -6.33
CA THR A 112 -26.25 -23.80 -6.40
C THR A 112 -26.48 -22.95 -7.65
N ALA A 113 -27.34 -23.46 -8.55
CA ALA A 113 -27.86 -22.70 -9.70
C ALA A 113 -29.32 -23.08 -10.01
N SER A 114 -30.28 -22.36 -9.43
CA SER A 114 -31.69 -22.39 -9.86
C SER A 114 -32.54 -21.26 -9.24
N SER A 115 -32.96 -20.29 -10.06
CA SER A 115 -33.98 -19.24 -9.74
C SER A 115 -33.62 -18.26 -8.58
N ALA A 116 -34.21 -17.07 -8.47
CA ALA A 116 -35.28 -16.45 -9.26
C ALA A 116 -34.91 -15.02 -9.74
N ALA A 117 -35.83 -14.31 -10.38
CA ALA A 117 -35.61 -12.98 -10.94
C ALA A 117 -36.76 -12.00 -10.63
N ALA A 118 -36.47 -10.71 -10.82
CA ALA A 118 -37.40 -9.56 -10.91
C ALA A 118 -38.10 -9.07 -9.62
N ALA A 119 -37.52 -8.01 -9.04
CA ALA A 119 -38.26 -6.83 -8.55
C ALA A 119 -37.39 -5.58 -8.83
N ALA A 120 -38.00 -4.44 -9.17
CA ALA A 120 -37.27 -3.22 -9.53
C ALA A 120 -38.11 -1.95 -9.28
N ALA A 121 -37.41 -0.82 -9.11
CA ALA A 121 -37.92 0.52 -8.76
C ALA A 121 -38.60 0.61 -7.38
N SER A 122 -38.38 1.65 -6.56
CA SER A 122 -38.13 3.05 -6.94
C SER A 122 -37.35 3.81 -5.86
N ALA A 123 -36.58 4.82 -6.27
CA ALA A 123 -35.98 5.82 -5.39
C ALA A 123 -35.96 7.18 -6.11
N SER A 124 -36.40 8.24 -5.44
CA SER A 124 -36.51 9.59 -6.02
C SER A 124 -35.32 10.46 -5.61
N PRO A 125 -34.65 11.17 -6.53
CA PRO A 125 -33.49 11.99 -6.20
C PRO A 125 -33.92 13.37 -5.67
N ASN A 126 -33.35 13.79 -4.53
CA ASN A 126 -32.86 15.17 -4.29
C ASN A 126 -32.38 15.35 -2.83
N LYS A 127 -31.10 15.71 -2.67
CA LYS A 127 -30.74 17.03 -2.10
C LYS A 127 -29.31 17.40 -2.51
N LYS A 128 -29.14 18.68 -2.82
CA LYS A 128 -27.97 19.25 -3.49
C LYS A 128 -26.84 19.49 -2.48
N SER A 129 -25.63 19.03 -2.76
CA SER A 129 -24.41 19.63 -2.21
C SER A 129 -24.02 20.85 -3.05
N LYS A 130 -23.40 21.85 -2.41
CA LYS A 130 -22.82 23.02 -3.07
C LYS A 130 -21.35 23.12 -2.69
N LEU A 131 -20.45 22.77 -3.59
CA LEU A 131 -19.05 23.17 -3.44
C LEU A 131 -18.93 24.68 -3.71
N ILE A 132 -18.42 25.43 -2.73
CA ILE A 132 -18.05 26.83 -2.89
C ILE A 132 -16.53 26.90 -2.95
N MET A 133 -15.99 27.49 -4.01
CA MET A 133 -14.59 27.90 -4.04
C MET A 133 -14.40 29.10 -3.11
N ASN A 134 -13.27 29.17 -2.41
CA ASN A 134 -12.66 30.46 -2.11
C ASN A 134 -11.14 30.35 -2.13
N ALA A 135 -10.50 31.26 -2.87
CA ALA A 135 -9.05 31.46 -2.85
C ALA A 135 -8.68 32.48 -1.76
N ALA A 136 -7.41 32.49 -1.35
CA ALA A 136 -6.96 33.27 -0.20
C ALA A 136 -7.02 34.80 -0.41
N ALA A 137 -7.48 35.50 0.63
CA ALA A 137 -7.20 36.92 0.85
C ALA A 137 -6.91 37.15 2.35
N SER A 138 -5.75 37.69 2.67
CA SER A 138 -5.27 37.84 4.04
C SER A 138 -5.78 39.13 4.71
N THR A 139 -6.41 39.01 5.88
CA THR A 139 -6.45 40.12 6.85
C THR A 139 -6.30 39.58 8.28
N SER A 140 -5.48 40.22 9.11
CA SER A 140 -5.14 39.75 10.45
C SER A 140 -5.98 40.41 11.54
N THR A 141 -6.77 39.62 12.26
CA THR A 141 -7.39 39.98 13.55
C THR A 141 -7.23 38.84 14.53
N SER A 142 -6.51 39.07 15.63
CA SER A 142 -6.19 38.05 16.63
C SER A 142 -7.34 37.84 17.62
N THR A 143 -7.99 36.68 17.57
CA THR A 143 -8.68 36.09 18.72
C THR A 143 -7.75 35.06 19.37
N ALA A 144 -7.73 34.99 20.71
CA ALA A 144 -6.77 34.16 21.43
C ALA A 144 -7.17 32.68 21.37
N SER A 145 -6.34 31.85 20.73
CA SER A 145 -6.48 30.40 20.78
C SER A 145 -6.19 29.87 22.19
N SER A 146 -6.87 28.80 22.60
CA SER A 146 -6.67 28.14 23.89
C SER A 146 -5.51 27.14 23.81
N TYR A 147 -4.29 27.69 23.72
CA TYR A 147 -3.03 26.96 23.57
C TYR A 147 -2.86 25.79 24.56
N ARG A 148 -2.39 24.64 24.07
CA ARG A 148 -2.12 23.43 24.88
C ARG A 148 -0.63 23.06 24.87
N PRO A 149 0.16 23.55 25.84
CA PRO A 149 1.49 23.00 26.10
C PRO A 149 1.45 21.48 26.30
N LEU A 150 2.56 20.78 26.06
CA LEU A 150 2.67 19.32 26.06
C LEU A 150 2.16 18.66 27.35
N GLN A 151 2.26 19.37 28.48
CA GLN A 151 1.72 18.96 29.77
C GLN A 151 0.18 18.88 29.76
N ASN A 152 -0.48 19.85 29.11
CA ASN A 152 -1.92 19.87 28.86
C ASN A 152 -2.32 18.91 27.73
N PHE A 153 -1.48 18.74 26.71
CA PHE A 153 -1.65 17.70 25.70
C PHE A 153 -1.74 16.31 26.35
N ARG A 154 -0.75 15.93 27.17
CA ARG A 154 -0.71 14.65 27.91
C ARG A 154 -1.95 14.45 28.78
N LYS A 155 -2.39 15.50 29.50
CA LYS A 155 -3.64 15.48 30.31
C LYS A 155 -4.93 15.39 29.47
N SER A 156 -4.87 15.67 28.17
CA SER A 156 -6.00 15.61 27.23
C SER A 156 -6.05 14.36 26.35
N LEU A 157 -5.14 13.40 26.56
CA LEU A 157 -5.13 12.13 25.82
C LEU A 157 -6.28 11.22 26.26
N HIS A 158 -7.14 10.90 25.31
CA HIS A 158 -8.11 9.82 25.42
C HIS A 158 -7.48 8.48 25.04
N HIS A 159 -8.07 7.39 25.50
CA HIS A 159 -7.57 6.04 25.26
C HIS A 159 -8.74 5.13 24.83
N SER A 160 -9.60 5.57 23.89
CA SER A 160 -10.84 4.85 23.55
C SER A 160 -10.58 3.42 23.07
N TYR A 161 -9.41 3.11 22.51
CA TYR A 161 -8.99 1.74 22.22
C TYR A 161 -8.84 0.88 23.49
N ILE A 162 -8.25 1.43 24.56
CA ILE A 162 -8.06 0.76 25.86
C ILE A 162 -9.35 0.73 26.67
N GLU A 163 -10.14 1.82 26.63
CA GLU A 163 -11.40 1.98 27.35
C GLU A 163 -12.52 1.06 26.83
N GLN A 164 -12.53 0.75 25.53
CA GLN A 164 -13.60 -0.02 24.88
C GLN A 164 -13.24 -1.49 24.62
N LEU A 165 -11.95 -1.86 24.62
CA LEU A 165 -11.49 -3.19 24.22
C LEU A 165 -10.70 -3.88 25.34
N SER A 166 -10.69 -5.22 25.33
CA SER A 166 -9.91 -6.02 26.28
C SER A 166 -8.42 -6.05 25.96
N SER A 167 -7.58 -6.00 27.00
CA SER A 167 -6.18 -6.41 26.92
C SER A 167 -6.03 -7.93 26.81
N GLU A 168 -4.83 -8.42 26.53
CA GLU A 168 -4.48 -9.83 26.78
C GLU A 168 -4.75 -10.21 28.26
N ASP A 169 -5.21 -11.44 28.48
CA ASP A 169 -5.50 -11.99 29.81
C ASP A 169 -4.22 -12.32 30.61
N PRO A 170 -4.16 -12.06 31.94
CA PRO A 170 -2.97 -12.32 32.76
C PRO A 170 -2.46 -13.77 32.78
N HIS A 171 -3.35 -14.76 32.68
CA HIS A 171 -2.95 -16.18 32.64
C HIS A 171 -2.46 -16.60 31.25
N ASN A 172 -3.04 -16.05 30.16
CA ASN A 172 -2.46 -16.20 28.83
C ASN A 172 -1.10 -15.48 28.70
N LEU A 173 -0.93 -14.31 29.32
CA LEU A 173 0.36 -13.62 29.44
C LEU A 173 1.40 -14.50 30.16
N GLU A 174 1.07 -15.03 31.35
CA GLU A 174 1.94 -15.96 32.09
C GLU A 174 2.36 -17.17 31.22
N LYS A 175 1.39 -17.83 30.60
CA LYS A 175 1.57 -18.98 29.70
C LYS A 175 2.42 -18.66 28.46
N SER A 176 2.30 -17.45 27.93
CA SER A 176 3.11 -16.97 26.80
C SER A 176 4.53 -16.56 27.20
N LEU A 177 4.73 -16.07 28.43
CA LEU A 177 6.05 -15.82 29.02
C LEU A 177 6.75 -17.13 29.42
N ALA A 178 6.00 -18.14 29.88
CA ALA A 178 6.52 -19.46 30.25
C ALA A 178 7.09 -20.26 29.05
N ARG A 179 6.71 -19.91 27.80
CA ARG A 179 7.34 -20.42 26.58
C ARG A 179 8.75 -19.83 26.40
N LYS A 180 9.72 -20.40 27.11
CA LYS A 180 11.14 -19.98 27.13
C LYS A 180 11.72 -19.65 25.74
N SER A 181 11.84 -18.35 25.49
CA SER A 181 12.69 -17.74 24.45
C SER A 181 13.85 -17.06 25.17
N ASN A 182 15.04 -17.68 25.17
CA ASN A 182 16.18 -17.17 25.96
C ASN A 182 16.84 -15.90 25.38
N VAL A 183 16.32 -15.31 24.29
CA VAL A 183 17.00 -14.20 23.56
C VAL A 183 16.04 -13.11 23.01
N HIS A 184 14.72 -13.34 22.93
CA HIS A 184 13.81 -12.40 22.26
C HIS A 184 12.49 -12.13 23.01
N PRO A 185 11.95 -10.89 22.99
CA PRO A 185 10.66 -10.52 23.60
C PRO A 185 9.45 -11.00 22.78
N GLY A 186 9.66 -11.60 21.61
CA GLY A 186 8.58 -12.15 20.78
C GLY A 186 7.91 -13.33 21.47
N ARG A 187 6.58 -13.25 21.62
CA ARG A 187 5.72 -14.29 22.20
C ARG A 187 4.35 -14.33 21.51
N PRO A 188 3.61 -15.45 21.52
CA PRO A 188 2.26 -15.50 20.98
C PRO A 188 1.26 -14.72 21.86
N ILE A 189 0.27 -14.06 21.25
CA ILE A 189 -0.81 -13.33 21.95
C ILE A 189 -2.14 -14.06 21.68
N TYR A 190 -2.66 -14.81 22.66
CA TYR A 190 -3.76 -15.76 22.42
C TYR A 190 -5.17 -15.15 22.48
N ASN A 191 -5.34 -14.05 23.20
CA ASN A 191 -6.59 -13.32 23.37
C ASN A 191 -6.30 -11.83 23.61
N GLY A 192 -7.35 -11.01 23.64
CA GLY A 192 -7.25 -9.56 23.76
C GLY A 192 -6.95 -8.84 22.44
N HIS A 193 -7.25 -7.54 22.44
CA HIS A 193 -7.13 -6.62 21.31
C HIS A 193 -5.84 -5.81 21.32
N TYR A 194 -5.18 -5.69 22.47
CA TYR A 194 -3.87 -5.05 22.61
C TYR A 194 -3.04 -5.68 23.72
N VAL A 195 -1.74 -5.39 23.67
CA VAL A 195 -0.79 -5.56 24.76
C VAL A 195 -0.24 -4.21 25.17
N LYS A 196 -0.18 -3.94 26.47
CA LYS A 196 0.48 -2.75 27.01
C LYS A 196 2.00 -2.90 26.83
N VAL A 197 2.65 -1.92 26.20
CA VAL A 197 4.08 -1.92 25.87
C VAL A 197 4.65 -0.51 25.96
N ARG A 198 5.76 -0.33 26.68
CA ARG A 198 6.47 0.95 26.81
C ARG A 198 7.30 1.24 25.54
N PRO A 199 7.24 2.46 24.97
CA PRO A 199 8.25 2.95 24.06
C PRO A 199 9.67 2.84 24.63
N THR A 200 10.63 2.58 23.75
CA THR A 200 12.07 2.70 24.02
C THR A 200 12.55 4.00 23.40
N ALA A 201 12.91 4.99 24.21
CA ALA A 201 13.37 6.29 23.72
C ALA A 201 14.59 6.17 22.77
N LEU A 202 14.79 7.16 21.90
CA LEU A 202 16.03 7.32 21.14
C LEU A 202 17.10 8.02 21.98
N LYS A 203 18.37 7.62 21.85
CA LYS A 203 19.49 8.44 22.35
C LYS A 203 19.63 9.71 21.51
N ASN A 204 20.13 10.80 22.10
CA ASN A 204 20.42 12.06 21.40
C ASN A 204 19.30 12.49 20.40
N PRO A 205 18.03 12.56 20.83
CA PRO A 205 16.92 12.79 19.91
C PRO A 205 16.98 14.21 19.31
N LYS A 206 16.67 14.32 18.02
CA LYS A 206 16.74 15.57 17.28
C LYS A 206 15.66 15.64 16.21
N LEU A 207 14.90 16.72 16.19
CA LEU A 207 13.90 16.98 15.16
C LEU A 207 14.56 17.11 13.77
N VAL A 208 14.01 16.42 12.78
CA VAL A 208 14.38 16.53 11.37
C VAL A 208 13.36 17.39 10.62
N ILE A 209 12.07 17.09 10.78
CA ILE A 209 10.96 17.80 10.15
C ILE A 209 9.65 17.52 10.92
N TYR A 210 8.69 18.43 10.81
CA TYR A 210 7.32 18.31 11.33
C TYR A 210 6.32 18.82 10.29
N SER A 211 5.05 18.46 10.44
CA SER A 211 3.96 18.97 9.60
C SER A 211 3.23 20.11 10.32
N PRO A 212 3.32 21.38 9.85
CA PRO A 212 2.66 22.51 10.50
C PRO A 212 1.14 22.38 10.57
N GLU A 213 0.53 21.66 9.62
CA GLU A 213 -0.90 21.31 9.68
C GLU A 213 -1.18 20.40 10.87
N MET A 214 -0.49 19.27 10.99
CA MET A 214 -0.71 18.35 12.10
C MET A 214 -0.37 18.96 13.48
N VAL A 215 0.54 19.94 13.55
CA VAL A 215 0.78 20.73 14.77
C VAL A 215 -0.47 21.52 15.16
N ARG A 216 -1.04 22.29 14.23
CA ARG A 216 -2.23 23.11 14.47
C ARG A 216 -3.48 22.26 14.70
N ASP A 217 -3.68 21.22 13.90
CA ASP A 217 -4.81 20.31 13.98
C ASP A 217 -4.85 19.58 15.34
N LEU A 218 -3.69 19.26 15.93
CA LEU A 218 -3.60 18.64 17.27
C LEU A 218 -3.55 19.65 18.42
N GLY A 219 -3.59 20.96 18.15
CA GLY A 219 -3.66 22.03 19.14
C GLY A 219 -2.32 22.49 19.75
N PHE A 220 -1.19 22.12 19.14
CA PHE A 220 0.16 22.56 19.54
C PHE A 220 0.53 23.93 18.95
N GLU A 221 1.52 24.60 19.53
CA GLU A 221 2.16 25.78 18.90
C GLU A 221 3.30 25.38 17.93
N GLU A 222 3.48 26.12 16.84
CA GLU A 222 4.59 25.87 15.89
C GLU A 222 5.98 26.16 16.49
N GLY A 223 6.07 26.90 17.60
CA GLY A 223 7.31 27.04 18.38
C GLY A 223 7.60 25.86 19.31
N GLU A 224 6.58 25.09 19.70
CA GLU A 224 6.67 24.06 20.73
C GLU A 224 7.39 22.80 20.24
N VAL A 225 7.34 22.50 18.94
CA VAL A 225 8.00 21.33 18.33
C VAL A 225 9.52 21.32 18.52
N TYR A 226 10.11 22.48 18.86
CA TYR A 226 11.54 22.66 19.12
C TYR A 226 11.91 22.55 20.61
N SER A 227 10.94 22.36 21.51
CA SER A 227 11.19 22.15 22.94
C SER A 227 11.89 20.80 23.21
N GLU A 228 12.68 20.74 24.29
CA GLU A 228 13.33 19.48 24.69
C GLU A 228 12.28 18.44 25.10
N GLU A 229 11.18 18.88 25.70
CA GLU A 229 10.04 18.06 26.12
C GLU A 229 9.30 17.43 24.92
N PHE A 230 8.97 18.21 23.88
CA PHE A 230 8.32 17.66 22.67
C PHE A 230 9.24 16.66 21.96
N VAL A 231 10.53 17.00 21.82
CA VAL A 231 11.51 16.12 21.17
C VAL A 231 11.73 14.84 22.00
N ALA A 232 11.80 14.93 23.33
CA ALA A 232 11.88 13.75 24.21
C ALA A 232 10.65 12.85 24.04
N TYR A 233 9.44 13.41 24.21
CA TYR A 233 8.17 12.68 24.16
C TYR A 233 7.98 11.93 22.85
N PHE A 234 8.09 12.63 21.71
CA PHE A 234 7.91 12.03 20.38
C PHE A 234 9.12 11.19 19.92
N SER A 235 10.25 11.23 20.65
CA SER A 235 11.34 10.24 20.52
C SER A 235 11.13 8.96 21.34
N GLY A 236 10.02 8.85 22.08
CA GLY A 236 9.67 7.68 22.89
C GLY A 236 10.04 7.78 24.36
N ASP A 237 10.40 8.95 24.88
CA ASP A 237 10.44 9.19 26.34
C ASP A 237 9.09 9.73 26.83
N VAL A 238 8.07 8.88 26.81
CA VAL A 238 6.68 9.26 27.12
C VAL A 238 6.45 9.60 28.60
N ASP A 239 7.37 9.19 29.47
CA ASP A 239 7.27 9.36 30.92
C ASP A 239 8.24 10.44 31.45
N GLY A 240 9.47 10.49 30.94
CA GLY A 240 10.54 11.42 31.37
C GLY A 240 10.49 12.83 30.77
N ALA A 241 9.68 13.06 29.72
CA ALA A 241 9.51 14.36 29.05
C ALA A 241 8.81 15.47 29.89
N THR A 242 8.87 15.38 31.22
CA THR A 242 8.37 16.39 32.18
C THR A 242 9.35 16.49 33.35
N THR A 243 10.33 17.37 33.22
CA THR A 243 11.29 17.73 34.28
C THR A 243 10.71 18.74 35.28
N SER A 244 9.75 19.56 34.84
CA SER A 244 8.98 20.44 35.72
C SER A 244 7.84 19.68 36.39
N THR A 245 7.93 19.50 37.72
CA THR A 245 6.81 19.09 38.56
C THR A 245 5.87 20.25 38.90
N THR A 246 6.19 21.47 38.48
CA THR A 246 5.34 22.66 38.68
C THR A 246 4.70 23.14 37.38
N ASP A 247 3.54 23.76 37.48
CA ASP A 247 2.89 24.46 36.37
C ASP A 247 3.62 25.79 36.03
N GLY A 248 3.08 26.55 35.07
CA GLY A 248 3.63 27.85 34.67
C GLY A 248 3.52 28.97 35.73
N ASN A 249 2.81 28.74 36.84
CA ASN A 249 2.65 29.66 37.96
C ASN A 249 3.49 29.24 39.19
N GLY A 250 4.01 28.01 39.21
CA GLY A 250 4.84 27.46 40.29
C GLY A 250 4.11 26.52 41.26
N GLU A 251 2.88 26.08 40.96
CA GLU A 251 2.14 25.12 41.79
C GLU A 251 2.52 23.67 41.44
N GLU A 252 2.67 22.79 42.45
CA GLU A 252 2.98 21.37 42.22
C GLU A 252 1.84 20.66 41.47
N MET A 253 2.15 20.06 40.32
CA MET A 253 1.20 19.35 39.49
C MET A 253 0.97 17.93 40.00
N GLU A 254 -0.06 17.76 40.83
CA GLU A 254 -0.69 16.45 41.02
C GLU A 254 -1.19 15.87 39.67
N GLY A 255 -1.15 14.54 39.52
CA GLY A 255 -1.90 13.85 38.48
C GLY A 255 -1.30 13.85 37.06
N LEU A 256 0.02 13.97 36.87
CA LEU A 256 0.66 13.47 35.65
C LEU A 256 0.65 11.94 35.66
N ASN A 257 -0.46 11.34 35.22
CA ASN A 257 -0.63 9.90 35.12
C ASN A 257 0.45 9.26 34.22
N GLU A 258 0.89 8.06 34.60
CA GLU A 258 1.65 7.16 33.72
C GLU A 258 0.83 6.91 32.44
N ILE A 259 1.40 7.22 31.27
CA ILE A 259 0.63 7.15 30.01
C ILE A 259 0.50 5.70 29.58
N GLU A 260 -0.71 5.29 29.19
CA GLU A 260 -0.98 3.92 28.75
C GLU A 260 -0.67 3.77 27.26
N THR A 261 0.42 3.07 26.96
CA THR A 261 0.92 2.85 25.60
C THR A 261 0.75 1.40 25.16
N TRP A 262 0.34 1.16 23.90
CA TRP A 262 -0.09 -0.17 23.45
C TRP A 262 0.35 -0.54 22.03
N ALA A 263 0.31 -1.84 21.73
CA ALA A 263 0.48 -2.40 20.39
C ALA A 263 -0.56 -3.51 20.15
N THR A 264 -1.03 -3.65 18.91
CA THR A 264 -2.15 -4.54 18.58
C THR A 264 -1.70 -5.80 17.82
N PRO A 265 -2.39 -6.95 17.99
CA PRO A 265 -2.21 -8.13 17.16
C PRO A 265 -3.10 -8.05 15.90
N TYR A 266 -2.62 -8.55 14.76
CA TYR A 266 -3.41 -8.64 13.54
C TYR A 266 -2.96 -9.83 12.68
N ALA A 267 -3.81 -10.31 11.77
CA ALA A 267 -3.52 -11.45 10.91
C ALA A 267 -3.04 -11.04 9.50
N LEU A 268 -2.13 -11.83 8.94
CA LEU A 268 -1.64 -11.69 7.57
C LEU A 268 -2.58 -12.38 6.57
N SER A 269 -3.04 -11.63 5.58
CA SER A 269 -3.73 -12.14 4.38
C SER A 269 -3.21 -11.41 3.13
N ILE A 270 -2.88 -12.18 2.10
CA ILE A 270 -2.26 -11.69 0.85
C ILE A 270 -3.18 -12.08 -0.30
N MET A 271 -3.69 -11.10 -1.06
CA MET A 271 -4.62 -11.31 -2.18
C MET A 271 -5.81 -12.22 -1.83
N GLY A 272 -6.55 -11.89 -0.76
CA GLY A 272 -7.71 -12.66 -0.30
C GLY A 272 -7.37 -13.98 0.43
N LYS A 273 -6.13 -14.45 0.35
CA LYS A 273 -5.72 -15.72 0.97
C LYS A 273 -5.11 -15.49 2.36
N ARG A 274 -5.67 -16.18 3.35
CA ARG A 274 -5.18 -16.22 4.74
C ARG A 274 -3.84 -16.97 4.87
N TYR A 275 -2.90 -16.41 5.63
CA TYR A 275 -1.60 -17.04 5.95
C TYR A 275 -1.39 -17.17 7.47
N THR A 276 -0.68 -18.23 7.87
CA THR A 276 -0.27 -18.52 9.26
C THR A 276 1.12 -19.17 9.35
N ASN A 277 1.55 -19.89 8.30
CA ASN A 277 2.87 -20.54 8.17
C ASN A 277 4.07 -19.58 8.38
N ASN A 278 3.93 -18.30 8.03
CA ASN A 278 4.96 -17.29 8.23
C ASN A 278 4.95 -16.70 9.66
N CYS A 279 4.11 -17.19 10.57
CA CYS A 279 4.16 -16.85 12.00
C CYS A 279 5.22 -17.72 12.69
N PRO A 280 6.12 -17.16 13.52
CA PRO A 280 7.12 -17.96 14.27
C PRO A 280 6.53 -19.10 15.13
N TYR A 281 5.25 -19.02 15.48
CA TYR A 281 4.54 -20.01 16.30
C TYR A 281 3.61 -20.93 15.49
N GLY A 282 3.49 -20.71 14.17
CA GLY A 282 2.62 -21.46 13.25
C GLY A 282 1.11 -21.22 13.41
N THR A 283 0.64 -20.56 14.46
CA THR A 283 -0.80 -20.37 14.74
C THR A 283 -1.40 -19.14 14.05
N GLY A 284 -0.59 -18.11 13.79
CA GLY A 284 -1.04 -16.79 13.35
C GLY A 284 -0.83 -15.70 14.41
N ASP A 285 -0.91 -16.05 15.70
CA ASP A 285 -0.87 -15.15 16.89
C ASP A 285 0.50 -14.46 17.17
N GLY A 286 1.34 -14.29 16.16
CA GLY A 286 2.65 -13.64 16.24
C GLY A 286 2.81 -12.49 15.24
N TYR A 287 1.71 -12.01 14.67
CA TYR A 287 1.62 -10.82 13.84
C TYR A 287 0.89 -9.70 14.60
N GLY A 288 1.23 -8.45 14.28
CA GLY A 288 0.86 -7.27 15.04
C GLY A 288 1.88 -6.15 14.82
N ASP A 289 1.76 -5.05 15.56
CA ASP A 289 2.62 -3.87 15.44
C ASP A 289 4.07 -4.13 15.91
N GLY A 290 4.88 -4.77 15.05
CA GLY A 290 6.24 -5.23 15.36
C GLY A 290 7.34 -4.16 15.38
N ARG A 291 6.98 -2.88 15.35
CA ARG A 291 7.86 -1.70 15.53
C ARG A 291 7.06 -0.39 15.63
N ALA A 292 5.84 -0.46 16.14
CA ALA A 292 4.96 0.70 16.31
C ALA A 292 4.24 0.57 17.64
N ILE A 293 4.05 1.70 18.33
CA ILE A 293 3.39 1.76 19.63
C ILE A 293 2.46 2.97 19.61
N SER A 294 1.18 2.75 19.90
CA SER A 294 0.17 3.80 20.03
C SER A 294 0.30 4.46 21.41
N ILE A 295 0.19 5.79 21.45
CA ILE A 295 0.54 6.63 22.61
C ILE A 295 -0.60 7.56 23.04
N GLY A 296 -1.84 7.11 22.85
CA GLY A 296 -3.06 7.87 23.15
C GLY A 296 -3.69 8.53 21.93
N GLU A 297 -4.79 9.23 22.20
CA GLU A 297 -5.66 9.85 21.19
C GLU A 297 -5.96 11.31 21.55
N VAL A 298 -5.89 12.19 20.56
CA VAL A 298 -6.31 13.58 20.71
C VAL A 298 -7.74 13.72 20.21
N VAL A 299 -8.58 14.38 21.02
CA VAL A 299 -9.91 14.84 20.59
C VAL A 299 -9.83 16.35 20.37
N VAL A 300 -9.92 16.75 19.11
CA VAL A 300 -9.82 18.14 18.66
C VAL A 300 -11.19 18.78 18.77
N PRO A 301 -11.37 19.83 19.58
CA PRO A 301 -12.67 20.47 19.74
C PRO A 301 -13.13 21.11 18.42
N PHE A 302 -14.42 20.97 18.11
CA PHE A 302 -15.04 21.66 16.98
C PHE A 302 -15.35 23.11 17.41
N ASN A 303 -14.48 24.05 17.06
CA ASN A 303 -14.68 25.47 17.39
C ASN A 303 -15.72 26.10 16.45
N ASP A 304 -16.99 26.12 16.88
CA ASP A 304 -18.11 26.79 16.19
C ASP A 304 -18.22 28.29 16.55
N ASP A 305 -17.17 28.87 17.14
CA ASP A 305 -17.18 30.21 17.78
C ASP A 305 -17.48 31.38 16.81
N ASN A 306 -17.39 31.15 15.50
CA ASN A 306 -17.75 32.13 14.47
C ASN A 306 -19.20 31.98 13.96
N GLY A 307 -19.90 30.88 14.27
CA GLY A 307 -21.22 30.54 13.73
C GLY A 307 -21.27 30.36 12.21
N ASP A 308 -20.12 30.26 11.56
CA ASP A 308 -19.99 30.19 10.09
C ASP A 308 -20.15 28.76 9.57
N SER A 309 -21.41 28.37 9.40
CA SER A 309 -21.81 27.11 8.77
C SER A 309 -21.51 27.00 7.26
N SER A 310 -20.73 27.90 6.65
CA SER A 310 -20.30 27.79 5.25
C SER A 310 -19.14 26.82 5.03
N HIS A 311 -18.35 26.54 6.08
CA HIS A 311 -17.41 25.41 6.04
C HIS A 311 -18.16 24.08 6.25
N GLU A 312 -18.55 23.45 5.15
CA GLU A 312 -19.00 22.05 5.10
C GLU A 312 -17.80 21.14 5.45
N SER A 313 -17.59 20.94 6.75
CA SER A 313 -16.49 20.14 7.32
C SER A 313 -16.43 18.74 6.71
N LEU A 314 -15.24 18.34 6.25
CA LEU A 314 -14.93 16.98 5.79
C LEU A 314 -14.98 15.92 6.89
N TYR A 315 -15.21 16.33 8.14
CA TYR A 315 -15.32 15.48 9.33
C TYR A 315 -16.64 15.77 10.09
N PRO A 316 -17.28 14.74 10.68
CA PRO A 316 -18.60 14.86 11.29
C PRO A 316 -18.60 15.73 12.55
N LYS A 317 -19.80 16.05 13.06
CA LYS A 317 -20.03 16.92 14.24
C LYS A 317 -19.47 16.36 15.57
N HIS A 318 -18.91 15.15 15.54
CA HIS A 318 -18.21 14.55 16.66
C HIS A 318 -16.71 14.85 16.53
N ALA A 319 -16.25 15.79 17.37
CA ALA A 319 -14.88 16.27 17.54
C ALA A 319 -13.78 15.35 16.96
N ALA A 320 -13.00 15.87 16.00
CA ALA A 320 -12.07 15.08 15.21
C ALA A 320 -11.07 14.34 16.12
N ARG A 321 -11.13 13.00 16.10
CA ARG A 321 -10.32 12.13 16.96
C ARG A 321 -9.15 11.57 16.18
N TYR A 322 -7.95 11.78 16.69
CA TYR A 322 -6.71 11.29 16.09
C TYR A 322 -5.96 10.36 17.04
N GLU A 323 -5.72 9.12 16.64
CA GLU A 323 -4.78 8.20 17.29
C GLU A 323 -3.35 8.55 16.86
N LEU A 324 -2.41 8.58 17.82
CA LEU A 324 -0.99 8.84 17.56
C LEU A 324 -0.17 7.56 17.76
N GLN A 325 0.71 7.26 16.81
CA GLN A 325 1.52 6.04 16.84
C GLN A 325 2.98 6.29 16.48
N LEU A 326 3.90 5.99 17.41
CA LEU A 326 5.34 6.13 17.23
C LEU A 326 5.92 4.93 16.48
N LYS A 327 6.31 5.11 15.21
CA LYS A 327 6.93 4.04 14.41
C LYS A 327 8.45 4.09 14.55
N GLY A 328 9.05 3.00 15.05
CA GLY A 328 10.46 2.87 15.43
C GLY A 328 10.72 2.89 16.94
N ALA A 329 9.66 2.91 17.75
CA ALA A 329 9.68 3.05 19.21
C ALA A 329 10.17 1.83 20.00
N GLY A 330 10.91 0.90 19.38
CA GLY A 330 11.49 -0.27 20.07
C GLY A 330 10.63 -1.52 20.01
N GLN A 331 10.94 -2.48 20.88
CA GLN A 331 10.45 -3.86 20.73
C GLN A 331 9.06 -4.10 21.34
N THR A 332 8.26 -4.87 20.61
CA THR A 332 6.95 -5.40 21.01
C THR A 332 6.93 -6.93 20.87
N PRO A 333 5.94 -7.66 21.42
CA PRO A 333 5.75 -9.09 21.17
C PRO A 333 5.68 -9.48 19.68
N PHE A 334 5.37 -8.52 18.80
CA PHE A 334 5.17 -8.71 17.38
C PHE A 334 6.43 -8.48 16.52
N CYS A 335 7.59 -8.18 17.12
CA CYS A 335 8.84 -7.96 16.39
C CYS A 335 9.32 -9.19 15.59
N ARG A 336 8.87 -10.41 15.92
CA ARG A 336 9.26 -11.67 15.26
C ARG A 336 10.79 -11.87 15.11
N GLY A 337 11.57 -11.35 16.06
CA GLY A 337 13.04 -11.40 16.08
C GLY A 337 13.76 -10.12 15.62
N ALA A 338 13.03 -9.12 15.11
CA ALA A 338 13.59 -7.80 14.78
C ALA A 338 13.85 -6.92 16.03
N ASP A 339 14.57 -5.82 15.81
CA ASP A 339 14.96 -4.81 16.82
C ASP A 339 13.87 -3.80 17.21
N GLY A 340 12.74 -3.75 16.49
CA GLY A 340 11.67 -2.77 16.73
C GLY A 340 11.99 -1.32 16.29
N ARG A 341 13.12 -1.08 15.62
CA ARG A 341 13.57 0.24 15.15
C ARG A 341 13.19 0.52 13.69
N ALA A 342 12.91 1.78 13.39
CA ALA A 342 12.91 2.34 12.05
C ALA A 342 14.20 3.14 11.84
N VAL A 343 14.62 3.33 10.59
CA VAL A 343 15.85 4.04 10.23
C VAL A 343 15.56 5.30 9.42
N LEU A 344 16.41 6.31 9.52
CA LEU A 344 16.17 7.66 8.98
C LEU A 344 15.70 7.64 7.52
N ARG A 345 16.31 6.82 6.65
CA ARG A 345 15.89 6.63 5.25
C ARG A 345 14.43 6.19 5.11
N SER A 346 14.00 5.17 5.85
CA SER A 346 12.60 4.73 5.84
C SER A 346 11.66 5.78 6.43
N SER A 347 12.11 6.48 7.47
CA SER A 347 11.30 7.45 8.21
C SER A 347 11.09 8.76 7.44
N ILE A 348 12.09 9.23 6.68
CA ILE A 348 11.96 10.32 5.69
C ILE A 348 10.97 9.94 4.59
N ARG A 349 11.10 8.73 4.02
CA ARG A 349 10.20 8.24 2.97
C ARG A 349 8.74 8.20 3.43
N GLU A 350 8.50 7.68 4.64
CA GLU A 350 7.15 7.59 5.21
C GLU A 350 6.59 8.98 5.56
N PHE A 351 7.38 9.87 6.17
CA PHE A 351 6.95 11.24 6.44
C PHE A 351 6.53 11.98 5.16
N LEU A 352 7.42 12.04 4.15
CA LEU A 352 7.14 12.77 2.92
C LEU A 352 6.00 12.15 2.11
N ALA A 353 5.88 10.82 2.07
CA ALA A 353 4.82 10.17 1.29
C ALA A 353 3.45 10.16 1.98
N SER A 354 3.39 10.20 3.31
CA SER A 354 2.18 10.55 4.07
C SER A 354 1.64 11.90 3.63
N GLU A 355 2.47 12.94 3.74
CA GLU A 355 2.03 14.31 3.51
C GLU A 355 1.80 14.60 2.01
N ALA A 356 2.59 14.02 1.10
CA ALA A 356 2.35 14.11 -0.34
C ALA A 356 1.01 13.48 -0.76
N MET A 357 0.64 12.34 -0.21
CA MET A 357 -0.63 11.68 -0.55
C MET A 357 -1.84 12.46 0.00
N HIS A 358 -1.69 13.13 1.15
CA HIS A 358 -2.72 14.04 1.67
C HIS A 358 -3.01 15.19 0.69
N HIS A 359 -1.98 15.94 0.28
CA HIS A 359 -2.13 17.07 -0.65
C HIS A 359 -2.49 16.65 -2.08
N LEU A 360 -2.17 15.41 -2.48
CA LEU A 360 -2.73 14.80 -3.68
C LEU A 360 -4.24 14.49 -3.56
N GLY A 361 -4.88 14.70 -2.41
CA GLY A 361 -6.29 14.41 -2.19
C GLY A 361 -6.57 12.92 -2.05
N ILE A 362 -5.62 12.13 -1.55
CA ILE A 362 -5.77 10.69 -1.32
C ILE A 362 -5.77 10.41 0.18
N SER A 363 -6.83 9.75 0.64
CA SER A 363 -7.01 9.34 2.03
C SER A 363 -5.79 8.55 2.54
N THR A 364 -5.16 9.03 3.62
CA THR A 364 -3.89 8.49 4.13
C THR A 364 -3.70 8.75 5.64
N THR A 365 -2.80 7.99 6.27
CA THR A 365 -2.21 8.32 7.58
C THR A 365 -1.27 9.52 7.45
N ARG A 366 -1.44 10.56 8.27
CA ARG A 366 -0.59 11.76 8.33
C ARG A 366 0.68 11.52 9.15
N ALA A 367 1.65 12.44 9.07
CA ALA A 367 2.84 12.43 9.92
C ALA A 367 3.00 13.77 10.69
N LEU A 368 3.03 13.73 12.03
CA LEU A 368 3.25 14.92 12.86
C LEU A 368 4.72 15.34 12.86
N SER A 369 5.61 14.41 13.18
CA SER A 369 7.04 14.68 13.40
C SER A 369 7.93 13.52 12.98
N LEU A 370 9.15 13.86 12.59
CA LEU A 370 10.26 12.92 12.34
C LEU A 370 11.45 13.33 13.20
N ILE A 371 11.86 12.43 14.10
CA ILE A 371 12.97 12.63 15.04
C ILE A 371 14.03 11.55 14.80
N VAL A 372 15.29 11.95 14.69
CA VAL A 372 16.46 11.08 14.50
C VAL A 372 17.26 10.95 15.79
N SER A 373 17.92 9.81 15.97
CA SER A 373 18.98 9.63 16.96
C SER A 373 20.31 10.13 16.36
N ASP A 374 20.85 11.26 16.83
CA ASP A 374 22.02 11.91 16.20
C ASP A 374 23.37 11.61 16.89
N ASP A 375 24.45 11.93 16.19
CA ASP A 375 25.82 11.68 16.62
C ASP A 375 26.38 12.76 17.57
N PRO A 376 27.33 12.40 18.46
CA PRO A 376 27.95 11.08 18.61
C PRO A 376 27.22 10.19 19.63
N GLY A 377 27.09 8.89 19.31
CA GLY A 377 26.57 7.89 20.25
C GLY A 377 25.05 7.64 20.18
N GLY A 378 24.40 8.11 19.10
CA GLY A 378 23.03 7.73 18.78
C GLY A 378 22.85 6.22 18.50
N ASP A 379 21.60 5.78 18.49
CA ASP A 379 21.21 4.44 18.09
C ASP A 379 21.35 4.27 16.57
N THR A 380 22.16 3.31 16.12
CA THR A 380 22.14 2.82 14.73
C THR A 380 21.45 1.46 14.66
N SER A 381 21.13 1.02 13.44
CA SER A 381 20.73 -0.35 13.19
C SER A 381 21.18 -0.86 11.82
N ALA A 382 21.65 -2.10 11.80
CA ALA A 382 21.94 -2.84 10.58
C ALA A 382 20.68 -3.05 9.72
N ARG A 383 20.75 -2.69 8.44
CA ARG A 383 19.72 -2.93 7.41
C ARG A 383 20.34 -3.48 6.13
N PRO A 384 19.66 -4.36 5.38
CA PRO A 384 20.13 -4.81 4.07
C PRO A 384 20.19 -3.64 3.09
N TRP A 385 21.27 -3.57 2.30
CA TRP A 385 21.49 -2.54 1.29
C TRP A 385 22.21 -3.10 0.04
N TYR A 386 22.23 -2.32 -1.04
CA TYR A 386 22.84 -2.67 -2.31
C TYR A 386 24.25 -2.11 -2.45
N SER A 387 25.18 -2.90 -2.98
CA SER A 387 26.50 -2.43 -3.42
C SER A 387 26.50 -2.02 -4.89
N ASP A 388 27.54 -1.29 -5.31
CA ASP A 388 27.85 -0.96 -6.71
C ASP A 388 27.83 -2.21 -7.62
N ARG A 389 28.10 -3.40 -7.08
CA ARG A 389 28.11 -4.67 -7.81
C ARG A 389 26.71 -5.22 -8.06
N ALA A 390 25.77 -5.02 -7.14
CA ALA A 390 24.37 -5.39 -7.31
C ALA A 390 23.65 -4.51 -8.35
N GLN A 391 24.20 -3.32 -8.63
CA GLN A 391 23.65 -2.37 -9.60
C GLN A 391 24.18 -2.53 -11.04
N THR A 392 25.29 -3.24 -11.26
CA THR A 392 26.10 -3.12 -12.49
C THR A 392 25.94 -4.24 -13.52
N ARG A 393 24.77 -4.88 -13.61
CA ARG A 393 24.38 -5.62 -14.82
C ARG A 393 23.79 -4.66 -15.85
N ALA A 394 24.64 -4.17 -16.74
CA ALA A 394 24.22 -3.40 -17.91
C ALA A 394 23.23 -4.21 -18.75
N LEU A 395 22.05 -3.63 -19.02
CA LEU A 395 21.06 -4.20 -19.91
C LEU A 395 21.54 -4.10 -21.37
N PRO A 396 21.22 -5.06 -22.24
CA PRO A 396 21.48 -4.91 -23.67
C PRO A 396 20.71 -3.72 -24.24
N THR A 397 21.33 -2.96 -25.14
CA THR A 397 20.68 -1.86 -25.86
C THR A 397 19.85 -2.38 -27.05
N MET A 398 19.05 -1.51 -27.66
CA MET A 398 18.29 -1.83 -28.89
C MET A 398 19.19 -2.22 -30.08
N ASP A 399 20.47 -1.82 -30.02
CA ASP A 399 21.51 -2.09 -31.02
C ASP A 399 22.44 -3.26 -30.63
N ASP A 400 22.15 -3.98 -29.55
CA ASP A 400 22.98 -5.11 -29.11
C ASP A 400 23.04 -6.19 -30.21
N PRO A 401 24.23 -6.61 -30.68
CA PRO A 401 24.34 -7.59 -31.77
C PRO A 401 23.67 -8.93 -31.50
N ARG A 402 23.43 -9.30 -30.24
CA ARG A 402 22.69 -10.51 -29.83
C ARG A 402 21.18 -10.36 -30.03
N LEU A 403 20.68 -9.12 -30.08
CA LEU A 403 19.28 -8.78 -30.28
C LEU A 403 18.93 -8.43 -31.74
N ALA A 404 19.92 -8.33 -32.63
CA ALA A 404 19.74 -7.99 -34.05
C ALA A 404 18.88 -8.97 -34.87
N GLN A 405 18.57 -10.16 -34.32
CA GLN A 405 17.68 -11.16 -34.94
C GLN A 405 16.19 -10.97 -34.60
N TYR A 406 15.86 -10.03 -33.72
CA TYR A 406 14.50 -9.76 -33.24
C TYR A 406 14.01 -8.39 -33.75
N ASP A 407 12.71 -8.24 -33.96
CA ASP A 407 12.11 -6.93 -34.24
C ASP A 407 12.14 -6.01 -33.00
N ASP A 408 12.00 -4.69 -33.18
CA ASP A 408 12.15 -3.75 -32.07
C ASP A 408 11.08 -3.87 -30.96
N GLN A 409 9.92 -4.49 -31.22
CA GLN A 409 9.00 -4.84 -30.13
C GLN A 409 9.56 -6.01 -29.32
N GLN A 410 9.96 -7.09 -29.99
CA GLN A 410 10.60 -8.25 -29.37
C GLN A 410 11.88 -7.88 -28.61
N LYS A 411 12.72 -6.98 -29.15
CA LYS A 411 13.89 -6.44 -28.43
C LYS A 411 13.49 -5.75 -27.13
N ARG A 412 12.51 -4.84 -27.17
CA ARG A 412 12.01 -4.13 -25.97
C ARG A 412 11.44 -5.12 -24.94
N GLU A 413 10.69 -6.13 -25.38
CA GLU A 413 10.15 -7.17 -24.50
C GLU A 413 11.26 -8.02 -23.87
N ILE A 414 12.29 -8.42 -24.64
CA ILE A 414 13.46 -9.16 -24.14
C ILE A 414 14.28 -8.32 -23.16
N ILE A 415 14.55 -7.05 -23.48
CA ILE A 415 15.27 -6.11 -22.58
C ILE A 415 14.49 -5.92 -21.27
N SER A 416 13.16 -5.77 -21.35
CA SER A 416 12.28 -5.65 -20.18
C SER A 416 12.26 -6.92 -19.32
N GLN A 417 12.18 -8.10 -19.94
CA GLN A 417 12.26 -9.39 -19.23
C GLN A 417 13.63 -9.58 -18.57
N ILE A 418 14.73 -9.23 -19.24
CA ILE A 418 16.08 -9.25 -18.66
C ILE A 418 16.17 -8.25 -17.50
N ALA A 419 15.59 -7.05 -17.60
CA ALA A 419 15.56 -6.08 -16.52
C ALA A 419 14.79 -6.59 -15.29
N ALA A 420 13.64 -7.24 -15.49
CA ALA A 420 12.88 -7.89 -14.41
C ALA A 420 13.69 -9.03 -13.75
N GLN A 421 14.39 -9.85 -14.54
CA GLN A 421 15.26 -10.93 -14.05
C GLN A 421 16.62 -10.46 -13.48
N THR A 422 16.98 -9.18 -13.67
CA THR A 422 18.23 -8.59 -13.20
C THR A 422 18.09 -7.91 -11.83
N ARG A 423 16.86 -7.77 -11.33
CA ARG A 423 16.58 -7.32 -9.95
C ARG A 423 17.32 -8.21 -8.95
N ALA A 424 18.29 -7.65 -8.25
CA ALA A 424 19.04 -8.32 -7.21
C ALA A 424 18.38 -8.18 -5.84
N ASP A 425 18.67 -9.12 -4.94
CA ASP A 425 18.50 -8.93 -3.51
C ASP A 425 19.67 -8.10 -2.94
N PRO A 426 19.51 -7.40 -1.81
CA PRO A 426 20.58 -6.68 -1.13
C PRO A 426 21.77 -7.59 -0.77
N ASP A 427 22.98 -7.17 -1.14
CA ASP A 427 24.23 -7.96 -1.01
C ASP A 427 25.15 -7.51 0.14
N VAL A 428 24.81 -6.41 0.83
CA VAL A 428 25.55 -5.89 1.98
C VAL A 428 24.62 -5.50 3.13
N MET A 429 25.16 -5.41 4.35
CA MET A 429 24.50 -4.77 5.50
C MET A 429 25.10 -3.38 5.72
N ARG A 430 24.24 -2.38 5.96
CA ARG A 430 24.60 -1.00 6.30
C ARG A 430 24.07 -0.68 7.70
N GLU A 431 24.88 -0.03 8.52
CA GLU A 431 24.38 0.69 9.71
C GLU A 431 23.71 2.00 9.26
N GLU A 432 22.45 2.19 9.62
CA GLU A 432 21.69 3.43 9.39
C GLU A 432 21.23 4.00 10.73
N LYS A 433 21.16 5.34 10.85
CA LYS A 433 20.66 6.00 12.08
C LYS A 433 19.22 5.60 12.37
N CYS A 434 18.91 5.28 13.62
CA CYS A 434 17.54 5.05 14.07
C CYS A 434 16.77 6.38 14.06
N ALA A 435 15.48 6.30 13.72
CA ALA A 435 14.56 7.43 13.72
C ALA A 435 13.15 6.97 14.08
N ILE A 436 12.34 7.89 14.61
CA ILE A 436 10.92 7.69 14.87
C ILE A 436 10.10 8.67 14.03
N THR A 437 9.08 8.14 13.35
CA THR A 437 8.02 8.94 12.73
C THR A 437 6.77 8.84 13.59
N THR A 438 6.25 9.98 14.04
CA THR A 438 4.94 10.07 14.71
C THR A 438 3.85 10.05 13.65
N ARG A 439 3.18 8.90 13.51
CA ARG A 439 2.06 8.72 12.59
C ARG A 439 0.76 9.15 13.26
N VAL A 440 -0.15 9.72 12.48
CA VAL A 440 -1.45 10.20 12.98
C VAL A 440 -2.58 9.75 12.04
N ALA A 441 -3.66 9.23 12.60
CA ALA A 441 -4.82 8.75 11.84
C ALA A 441 -6.09 8.82 12.69
N SER A 442 -7.29 8.76 12.08
CA SER A 442 -8.55 8.56 12.82
C SER A 442 -8.56 7.23 13.59
N SER A 443 -7.94 6.20 13.01
CA SER A 443 -7.68 4.90 13.61
C SER A 443 -6.59 4.15 12.84
N PHE A 444 -5.83 3.30 13.52
CA PHE A 444 -4.97 2.29 12.89
C PHE A 444 -5.65 0.90 12.74
N VAL A 445 -6.99 0.81 12.80
CA VAL A 445 -7.73 -0.45 12.57
C VAL A 445 -7.60 -0.92 11.11
N ARG A 446 -6.67 -1.87 10.92
CA ARG A 446 -6.43 -2.70 9.72
C ARG A 446 -7.49 -3.81 9.57
N ILE A 447 -7.82 -4.22 8.34
CA ILE A 447 -8.67 -5.40 8.05
C ILE A 447 -8.09 -6.66 8.71
N GLY A 448 -6.76 -6.77 8.79
CA GLY A 448 -6.06 -7.84 9.51
C GLY A 448 -6.46 -8.01 10.98
N HIS A 449 -6.99 -6.98 11.67
CA HIS A 449 -7.52 -7.17 13.04
C HIS A 449 -8.79 -8.03 13.01
N LEU A 450 -9.80 -7.62 12.22
CA LEU A 450 -11.06 -8.37 12.08
C LEU A 450 -10.82 -9.80 11.57
N ASP A 451 -9.89 -9.98 10.63
CA ASP A 451 -9.47 -11.31 10.15
C ASP A 451 -8.81 -12.17 11.25
N LEU A 452 -8.10 -11.58 12.22
CA LEU A 452 -7.57 -12.33 13.36
C LEU A 452 -8.70 -12.85 14.26
N PHE A 453 -9.64 -12.00 14.64
CA PHE A 453 -10.73 -12.39 15.54
C PHE A 453 -11.73 -13.32 14.85
N ALA A 454 -12.01 -13.13 13.55
CA ALA A 454 -12.82 -14.05 12.75
C ALA A 454 -12.23 -15.46 12.72
N ARG A 455 -10.92 -15.61 12.46
CA ARG A 455 -10.23 -16.91 12.55
C ARG A 455 -10.32 -17.53 13.95
N ARG A 456 -10.35 -16.73 15.02
CA ARG A 456 -10.56 -17.21 16.40
C ARG A 456 -11.97 -17.75 16.60
N VAL A 457 -13.00 -17.06 16.08
CA VAL A 457 -14.40 -17.52 16.09
C VAL A 457 -14.55 -18.83 15.31
N GLU A 458 -14.04 -18.89 14.07
CA GLU A 458 -14.06 -20.09 13.22
C GLU A 458 -13.41 -21.31 13.92
N MET A 459 -12.27 -21.10 14.58
CA MET A 459 -11.58 -22.13 15.37
C MET A 459 -12.37 -22.60 16.61
N VAL A 460 -13.38 -21.85 17.08
CA VAL A 460 -14.27 -22.26 18.17
C VAL A 460 -15.55 -22.90 17.62
N GLN A 461 -16.16 -22.31 16.57
CA GLN A 461 -17.28 -22.93 15.84
C GLN A 461 -16.95 -24.37 15.41
N ALA A 462 -15.77 -24.59 14.81
CA ALA A 462 -15.31 -25.93 14.39
C ALA A 462 -15.15 -26.92 15.56
N LYS A 463 -14.76 -26.45 16.76
CA LYS A 463 -14.66 -27.30 17.96
C LYS A 463 -16.03 -27.65 18.53
N LEU A 464 -16.95 -26.69 18.55
CA LEU A 464 -18.33 -26.90 19.01
C LEU A 464 -19.08 -27.87 18.09
N ALA A 465 -18.91 -27.74 16.77
CA ALA A 465 -19.44 -28.71 15.80
C ALA A 465 -18.86 -30.13 16.04
N ALA A 466 -17.53 -30.26 16.12
CA ALA A 466 -16.86 -31.53 16.35
C ALA A 466 -17.02 -32.10 17.79
N ALA A 467 -17.71 -31.40 18.68
CA ALA A 467 -18.20 -31.89 19.97
C ALA A 467 -19.63 -32.43 19.85
N LYS A 468 -20.53 -31.68 19.18
CA LYS A 468 -21.92 -32.13 18.88
C LYS A 468 -21.99 -33.40 18.04
N GLU A 469 -20.97 -33.69 17.22
CA GLU A 469 -20.83 -34.97 16.50
C GLU A 469 -20.46 -36.18 17.38
N LYS A 470 -20.25 -35.99 18.69
CA LYS A 470 -19.71 -37.02 19.61
C LYS A 470 -20.49 -37.21 20.91
N ASP A 471 -21.52 -36.41 21.14
CA ASP A 471 -22.29 -36.41 22.38
C ASP A 471 -23.77 -36.53 22.04
N ASP A 472 -24.41 -37.59 22.50
CA ASP A 472 -25.84 -37.85 22.30
C ASP A 472 -26.73 -37.08 23.32
N GLY A 473 -26.14 -36.16 24.10
CA GLY A 473 -26.81 -35.36 25.14
C GLY A 473 -26.89 -33.85 24.82
N ASP A 474 -28.04 -33.23 25.10
CA ASP A 474 -28.31 -31.80 24.86
C ASP A 474 -27.51 -30.82 25.75
N ASP A 475 -26.85 -31.29 26.81
CA ASP A 475 -26.43 -30.49 27.98
C ASP A 475 -25.18 -29.58 27.80
N LEU A 476 -24.59 -29.47 26.59
CA LEU A 476 -23.40 -28.62 26.37
C LEU A 476 -23.47 -27.67 25.15
N ALA A 477 -24.66 -27.24 24.77
CA ALA A 477 -24.89 -26.32 23.65
C ALA A 477 -24.58 -24.82 23.97
N MET A 478 -23.36 -24.51 24.42
CA MET A 478 -22.87 -23.11 24.53
C MET A 478 -23.03 -22.37 23.19
N SER A 479 -23.64 -21.18 23.19
CA SER A 479 -23.80 -20.38 21.98
C SER A 479 -22.45 -19.83 21.53
N ILE A 480 -22.26 -19.64 20.21
CA ILE A 480 -21.05 -18.97 19.73
C ILE A 480 -20.94 -17.55 20.30
N LYS A 481 -22.07 -16.88 20.55
CA LYS A 481 -22.15 -15.55 21.16
C LYS A 481 -21.62 -15.50 22.60
N ASP A 482 -21.71 -16.61 23.33
CA ASP A 482 -21.26 -16.68 24.73
C ASP A 482 -19.73 -16.85 24.83
N THR A 483 -19.02 -16.91 23.69
CA THR A 483 -17.58 -17.17 23.64
C THR A 483 -16.77 -15.87 23.59
N GLN A 484 -15.65 -15.83 24.32
CA GLN A 484 -14.71 -14.70 24.31
C GLN A 484 -14.28 -14.34 22.89
N GLN A 485 -14.10 -15.33 22.01
CA GLN A 485 -13.63 -15.12 20.63
C GLN A 485 -14.67 -14.39 19.77
N TYR A 486 -15.96 -14.66 19.99
CA TYR A 486 -17.04 -13.91 19.34
C TYR A 486 -17.12 -12.48 19.88
N GLN A 487 -17.02 -12.32 21.21
CA GLN A 487 -17.03 -10.98 21.82
C GLN A 487 -15.85 -10.13 21.32
N GLU A 488 -14.64 -10.69 21.19
CA GLU A 488 -13.50 -9.99 20.57
C GLU A 488 -13.77 -9.56 19.12
N LEU A 489 -14.48 -10.36 18.33
CA LEU A 489 -14.84 -10.00 16.96
C LEU A 489 -15.90 -8.89 16.92
N GLU A 490 -16.93 -8.98 17.75
CA GLU A 490 -18.00 -7.97 17.82
C GLU A 490 -17.52 -6.64 18.43
N ASP A 491 -16.69 -6.66 19.48
CA ASP A 491 -16.08 -5.46 20.08
C ASP A 491 -15.18 -4.74 19.07
N MET A 492 -14.31 -5.47 18.36
CA MET A 492 -13.47 -4.90 17.29
C MET A 492 -14.32 -4.33 16.13
N MET A 493 -15.44 -4.96 15.78
CA MET A 493 -16.37 -4.42 14.79
C MET A 493 -17.01 -3.11 15.29
N TRP A 494 -17.57 -3.08 16.51
CA TRP A 494 -18.18 -1.87 17.06
C TRP A 494 -17.17 -0.73 17.21
N HIS A 495 -15.93 -1.02 17.58
CA HIS A 495 -14.86 -0.02 17.61
C HIS A 495 -14.49 0.48 16.20
N ALA A 496 -14.44 -0.40 15.19
CA ALA A 496 -14.25 0.01 13.79
C ALA A 496 -15.39 0.92 13.30
N CYS A 497 -16.65 0.59 13.61
CA CYS A 497 -17.80 1.46 13.34
C CYS A 497 -17.65 2.82 14.06
N PHE A 498 -17.38 2.82 15.37
CA PHE A 498 -17.22 4.04 16.18
C PHE A 498 -16.14 4.98 15.64
N ARG A 499 -15.00 4.43 15.19
CA ARG A 499 -13.82 5.22 14.81
C ARG A 499 -13.75 5.65 13.36
N GLU A 500 -14.45 4.97 12.47
CA GLU A 500 -14.37 5.24 11.03
C GLU A 500 -15.73 5.56 10.38
N TYR A 501 -16.83 5.05 10.92
CA TYR A 501 -18.15 5.05 10.28
C TYR A 501 -19.24 5.37 11.31
N TYR A 502 -19.04 6.45 12.07
CA TYR A 502 -19.89 6.76 13.23
C TYR A 502 -21.35 6.97 12.81
N ASP A 503 -21.57 7.83 11.81
CA ASP A 503 -22.91 8.16 11.31
C ASP A 503 -23.48 7.04 10.43
N GLU A 504 -22.63 6.33 9.67
CA GLU A 504 -23.08 5.30 8.73
C GLU A 504 -23.38 3.94 9.40
N ALA A 505 -22.59 3.53 10.41
CA ALA A 505 -22.57 2.16 10.92
C ALA A 505 -22.54 2.01 12.46
N TYR A 506 -22.31 3.09 13.23
CA TYR A 506 -22.35 3.04 14.71
C TYR A 506 -23.66 3.58 15.26
N ALA A 507 -23.90 4.90 15.12
CA ALA A 507 -25.04 5.59 15.72
C ALA A 507 -26.42 5.00 15.36
N PRO A 508 -26.69 4.51 14.12
CA PRO A 508 -27.99 3.92 13.78
C PRO A 508 -28.29 2.57 14.47
N TYR A 509 -27.27 1.89 15.01
CA TYR A 509 -27.36 0.48 15.42
C TYR A 509 -26.82 0.19 16.83
N TRP A 510 -26.02 1.09 17.41
CA TRP A 510 -25.36 0.88 18.70
C TRP A 510 -26.33 0.83 19.89
N GLU A 511 -27.42 1.60 19.87
CA GLU A 511 -28.42 1.59 20.95
C GLU A 511 -29.28 0.31 20.92
N SER A 512 -29.66 -0.15 19.72
CA SER A 512 -30.45 -1.36 19.51
C SER A 512 -29.64 -2.66 19.56
N LYS A 513 -28.31 -2.57 19.54
CA LYS A 513 -27.37 -3.70 19.39
C LYS A 513 -27.62 -4.54 18.14
N ASP A 514 -28.04 -3.92 17.04
CA ASP A 514 -28.14 -4.59 15.75
C ASP A 514 -26.76 -4.73 15.08
N ALA A 515 -25.96 -5.67 15.61
CA ALA A 515 -24.63 -5.98 15.11
C ALA A 515 -24.63 -6.47 13.66
N LYS A 516 -25.75 -7.03 13.17
CA LYS A 516 -25.88 -7.44 11.76
C LYS A 516 -25.96 -6.22 10.85
N SER A 517 -26.86 -5.29 11.14
CA SER A 517 -26.99 -4.08 10.32
C SER A 517 -25.74 -3.19 10.42
N ALA A 518 -25.11 -3.13 11.59
CA ALA A 518 -23.80 -2.48 11.76
C ALA A 518 -22.70 -3.12 10.89
N ALA A 519 -22.58 -4.46 10.88
CA ALA A 519 -21.63 -5.17 10.02
C ALA A 519 -21.88 -4.91 8.53
N MET A 520 -23.15 -4.89 8.10
CA MET A 520 -23.54 -4.61 6.71
C MET A 520 -23.17 -3.18 6.31
N ALA A 521 -23.45 -2.18 7.15
CA ALA A 521 -23.11 -0.79 6.91
C ALA A 521 -21.58 -0.54 6.92
N LEU A 522 -20.85 -1.21 7.82
CA LEU A 522 -19.39 -1.19 7.87
C LEU A 522 -18.76 -1.72 6.58
N MET A 523 -19.25 -2.86 6.07
CA MET A 523 -18.81 -3.39 4.77
C MET A 523 -19.10 -2.41 3.63
N ASP A 524 -20.33 -1.88 3.56
CA ASP A 524 -20.75 -0.97 2.50
C ASP A 524 -19.89 0.31 2.42
N ALA A 525 -19.62 0.92 3.58
CA ALA A 525 -18.85 2.16 3.63
C ALA A 525 -17.34 1.90 3.42
N ALA A 526 -16.78 0.82 3.98
CA ALA A 526 -15.39 0.43 3.77
C ALA A 526 -15.06 0.09 2.31
N MET A 527 -15.95 -0.65 1.64
CA MET A 527 -15.86 -0.95 0.21
C MET A 527 -15.66 0.34 -0.61
N VAL A 528 -16.47 1.37 -0.37
CA VAL A 528 -16.40 2.65 -1.12
C VAL A 528 -15.13 3.42 -0.80
N ARG A 529 -14.70 3.51 0.47
CA ARG A 529 -13.46 4.24 0.83
C ARG A 529 -12.21 3.54 0.30
N ILE A 530 -12.13 2.20 0.36
CA ILE A 530 -11.00 1.42 -0.18
C ILE A 530 -10.96 1.54 -1.72
N ALA A 531 -12.10 1.45 -2.41
CA ALA A 531 -12.17 1.62 -3.86
C ALA A 531 -11.66 3.00 -4.32
N LYS A 532 -12.11 4.07 -3.67
CA LYS A 532 -11.64 5.44 -3.94
C LYS A 532 -10.15 5.61 -3.66
N MET A 533 -9.61 4.99 -2.60
CA MET A 533 -8.18 5.01 -2.27
C MET A 533 -7.34 4.38 -3.40
N VAL A 534 -7.63 3.15 -3.83
CA VAL A 534 -6.84 2.45 -4.86
C VAL A 534 -7.01 3.07 -6.25
N ALA A 535 -8.17 3.60 -6.58
CA ALA A 535 -8.38 4.40 -7.77
C ALA A 535 -7.57 5.72 -7.72
N GLY A 536 -7.49 6.35 -6.54
CA GLY A 536 -6.61 7.48 -6.27
C GLY A 536 -5.13 7.16 -6.52
N TRP A 537 -4.66 5.97 -6.11
CA TRP A 537 -3.31 5.50 -6.40
C TRP A 537 -3.03 5.39 -7.91
N VAL A 538 -3.96 4.79 -8.66
CA VAL A 538 -3.89 4.72 -10.14
C VAL A 538 -3.88 6.13 -10.74
N ARG A 539 -4.73 7.05 -10.25
CA ARG A 539 -4.82 8.43 -10.76
C ARG A 539 -3.48 9.16 -10.76
N VAL A 540 -2.74 9.07 -9.66
CA VAL A 540 -1.47 9.81 -9.45
C VAL A 540 -0.21 9.01 -9.84
N GLY A 541 -0.34 7.72 -10.15
CA GLY A 541 0.80 6.85 -10.45
C GLY A 541 1.51 6.31 -9.21
N PHE A 542 0.82 6.14 -8.08
CA PHE A 542 1.40 5.57 -6.86
C PHE A 542 1.32 4.04 -6.86
N VAL A 543 2.39 3.38 -6.42
CA VAL A 543 2.43 1.94 -6.14
C VAL A 543 2.78 1.72 -4.66
N GLN A 544 1.88 1.11 -3.89
CA GLN A 544 2.10 0.81 -2.46
C GLN A 544 3.09 -0.36 -2.27
N GLY A 545 3.01 -1.38 -3.14
CA GLY A 545 3.98 -2.47 -3.26
C GLY A 545 3.75 -3.70 -2.37
N ASN A 546 3.20 -3.56 -1.16
CA ASN A 546 2.97 -4.66 -0.21
C ASN A 546 1.57 -4.52 0.44
N PHE A 547 0.54 -4.48 -0.40
CA PHE A 547 -0.82 -4.13 -0.02
C PHE A 547 -1.63 -5.35 0.45
N ASN A 548 -1.16 -5.97 1.53
CA ASN A 548 -1.84 -7.05 2.24
C ASN A 548 -3.04 -6.52 3.05
N ALA A 549 -3.90 -7.40 3.56
CA ALA A 549 -5.04 -7.00 4.41
C ALA A 549 -4.61 -6.40 5.76
N ASP A 550 -3.42 -6.75 6.28
CA ASP A 550 -2.82 -6.08 7.42
C ASP A 550 -2.28 -4.67 7.09
N ASN A 551 -2.05 -4.35 5.82
CA ASN A 551 -1.70 -3.00 5.35
C ASN A 551 -2.89 -2.26 4.69
N CYS A 552 -4.12 -2.74 4.90
CA CYS A 552 -5.34 -2.10 4.46
C CYS A 552 -6.16 -1.63 5.67
N LEU A 553 -6.26 -0.31 5.89
CA LEU A 553 -7.11 0.26 6.94
C LEU A 553 -8.58 0.13 6.57
N VAL A 554 -9.43 -0.27 7.53
CA VAL A 554 -10.88 -0.41 7.35
C VAL A 554 -11.53 0.95 6.98
N GLY A 555 -10.94 2.05 7.43
CA GLY A 555 -11.29 3.42 7.03
C GLY A 555 -10.94 3.83 5.58
N GLY A 556 -10.30 2.96 4.80
CA GLY A 556 -9.86 3.26 3.43
C GLY A 556 -8.77 4.34 3.35
N ARG A 557 -7.73 4.22 4.19
CA ARG A 557 -6.55 5.11 4.20
C ARG A 557 -5.28 4.38 3.82
N THR A 558 -4.46 5.05 3.02
CA THR A 558 -3.10 4.63 2.65
C THR A 558 -2.24 4.55 3.92
N MET A 559 -1.47 3.48 4.10
CA MET A 559 -0.59 3.30 5.25
C MET A 559 0.68 2.49 4.91
N ASP A 560 1.58 2.41 5.90
CA ASP A 560 2.80 1.60 5.91
C ASP A 560 3.69 1.78 4.67
N TYR A 561 4.23 3.00 4.55
CA TYR A 561 5.08 3.46 3.44
C TYR A 561 6.47 2.80 3.45
N GLY A 562 6.52 1.49 3.19
CA GLY A 562 7.74 0.71 2.99
C GLY A 562 8.30 0.84 1.56
N PRO A 563 8.26 -0.23 0.74
CA PRO A 563 8.84 -0.24 -0.61
C PRO A 563 7.87 0.31 -1.67
N PHE A 564 7.17 1.40 -1.34
CA PHE A 564 6.32 2.13 -2.29
C PHE A 564 7.17 2.87 -3.33
N GLY A 565 6.54 3.32 -4.41
CA GLY A 565 7.10 4.34 -5.29
C GLY A 565 6.04 4.96 -6.20
N PHE A 566 6.24 6.22 -6.58
CA PHE A 566 5.55 6.80 -7.73
C PHE A 566 6.16 6.29 -9.04
N LEU A 567 5.36 6.27 -10.10
CA LEU A 567 5.81 5.90 -11.43
C LEU A 567 6.75 6.95 -12.02
N ASP A 568 7.94 6.47 -12.39
CA ASP A 568 8.78 7.10 -13.40
C ASP A 568 8.21 6.68 -14.78
N VAL A 569 8.78 5.65 -15.41
CA VAL A 569 8.23 4.99 -16.62
C VAL A 569 6.96 4.19 -16.30
N TYR A 570 5.92 4.34 -17.11
CA TYR A 570 4.69 3.54 -17.04
C TYR A 570 4.91 2.09 -17.52
N HIS A 571 4.51 1.15 -16.67
CA HIS A 571 4.25 -0.24 -17.02
C HIS A 571 3.17 -0.79 -16.08
N PRO A 572 2.16 -1.56 -16.54
CA PRO A 572 1.02 -1.95 -15.71
C PRO A 572 1.40 -2.86 -14.54
N LEU A 573 2.49 -3.62 -14.65
CA LEU A 573 3.04 -4.46 -13.58
C LEU A 573 4.21 -3.78 -12.83
N SER A 574 4.27 -2.45 -12.83
CA SER A 574 5.31 -1.73 -12.08
C SER A 574 5.15 -1.92 -10.59
N ALA A 575 6.22 -2.33 -9.92
CA ALA A 575 6.40 -2.25 -8.48
C ALA A 575 7.89 -2.10 -8.16
N LYS A 576 8.22 -1.27 -7.15
CA LYS A 576 9.59 -1.09 -6.66
C LYS A 576 10.04 -2.32 -5.85
N TRP A 577 9.19 -2.90 -5.00
CA TRP A 577 9.53 -4.13 -4.28
C TRP A 577 9.72 -5.32 -5.23
N THR A 578 10.77 -6.13 -5.02
CA THR A 578 10.97 -7.41 -5.71
C THR A 578 9.91 -8.43 -5.32
N GLY A 579 9.46 -8.42 -4.06
CA GLY A 579 8.45 -9.34 -3.53
C GLY A 579 7.02 -9.12 -4.01
N SER A 580 6.70 -7.97 -4.63
CA SER A 580 5.34 -7.66 -5.14
C SER A 580 4.82 -8.64 -6.18
N GLY A 581 5.73 -9.29 -6.93
CA GLY A 581 5.40 -10.01 -8.16
C GLY A 581 4.47 -9.22 -9.08
N ASP A 582 3.62 -9.93 -9.81
CA ASP A 582 2.56 -9.32 -10.63
C ASP A 582 1.36 -8.85 -9.77
N HIS A 583 1.24 -9.35 -8.52
CA HIS A 583 0.02 -9.22 -7.73
C HIS A 583 -0.12 -7.88 -7.00
N PHE A 584 0.98 -7.18 -6.70
CA PHE A 584 0.96 -5.78 -6.26
C PHE A 584 1.54 -4.80 -7.31
N GLY A 585 1.57 -5.20 -8.59
CA GLY A 585 1.88 -4.31 -9.70
C GLY A 585 0.84 -3.19 -9.85
N PHE A 586 1.27 -2.02 -10.33
CA PHE A 586 0.51 -0.77 -10.41
C PHE A 586 -0.98 -0.91 -10.76
N MET A 587 -1.30 -1.53 -11.91
CA MET A 587 -2.69 -1.69 -12.38
C MET A 587 -3.43 -2.89 -11.78
N ASN A 588 -2.78 -3.70 -10.95
CA ASN A 588 -3.44 -4.75 -10.16
C ASN A 588 -3.82 -4.29 -8.74
N GLN A 589 -3.42 -3.08 -8.32
CA GLN A 589 -3.78 -2.54 -7.00
C GLN A 589 -5.30 -2.45 -6.75
N PRO A 590 -6.18 -2.16 -7.74
CA PRO A 590 -7.62 -2.27 -7.56
C PRO A 590 -8.09 -3.70 -7.23
N ASN A 591 -7.54 -4.71 -7.92
CA ASN A 591 -7.83 -6.12 -7.64
C ASN A 591 -7.29 -6.55 -6.26
N ALA A 592 -6.16 -6.01 -5.81
CA ALA A 592 -5.65 -6.21 -4.46
C ALA A 592 -6.56 -5.57 -3.40
N GLY A 593 -7.08 -4.37 -3.64
CA GLY A 593 -8.06 -3.72 -2.78
C GLY A 593 -9.38 -4.47 -2.69
N TYR A 594 -9.90 -4.97 -3.82
CA TYR A 594 -11.05 -5.86 -3.86
C TYR A 594 -10.80 -7.16 -3.08
N ALA A 595 -9.64 -7.79 -3.27
CA ALA A 595 -9.27 -9.01 -2.54
C ALA A 595 -9.08 -8.78 -1.03
N ASN A 596 -8.63 -7.60 -0.62
CA ASN A 596 -8.56 -7.20 0.79
C ASN A 596 -9.97 -6.91 1.36
N PHE A 597 -10.85 -6.27 0.59
CA PHE A 597 -12.26 -6.12 0.97
C PHE A 597 -12.96 -7.48 1.12
N ALA A 598 -12.65 -8.46 0.26
CA ALA A 598 -13.18 -9.81 0.41
C ALA A 598 -12.78 -10.43 1.77
N VAL A 599 -11.55 -10.20 2.26
CA VAL A 599 -11.15 -10.62 3.62
C VAL A 599 -11.99 -9.94 4.68
N LEU A 600 -12.27 -8.63 4.56
CA LEU A 600 -13.14 -7.90 5.48
C LEU A 600 -14.55 -8.50 5.50
N ALA A 601 -15.12 -8.81 4.32
CA ALA A 601 -16.43 -9.40 4.19
C ALA A 601 -16.51 -10.78 4.87
N GLU A 602 -15.61 -11.72 4.52
CA GLU A 602 -15.53 -13.04 5.19
C GLU A 602 -15.38 -12.91 6.72
N SER A 603 -14.62 -11.91 7.18
CA SER A 603 -14.35 -11.70 8.61
C SER A 603 -15.57 -11.23 9.40
N LEU A 604 -16.58 -10.66 8.74
CA LEU A 604 -17.81 -10.17 9.38
C LEU A 604 -18.99 -11.15 9.24
N LEU A 605 -18.88 -12.18 8.38
CA LEU A 605 -19.91 -13.21 8.24
C LEU A 605 -20.26 -13.94 9.56
N PRO A 606 -19.33 -14.23 10.50
CA PRO A 606 -19.69 -14.85 11.78
C PRO A 606 -20.60 -13.98 12.66
N ILE A 607 -20.48 -12.64 12.57
CA ILE A 607 -21.42 -11.72 13.23
C ILE A 607 -22.78 -11.78 12.53
N VAL A 608 -22.81 -11.74 11.20
CA VAL A 608 -24.06 -11.81 10.40
C VAL A 608 -24.82 -13.11 10.67
N GLU A 609 -24.15 -14.26 10.64
CA GLU A 609 -24.70 -15.59 10.92
C GLU A 609 -25.28 -15.67 12.35
N ALA A 610 -24.50 -15.30 13.37
CA ALA A 610 -24.93 -15.32 14.77
C ALA A 610 -26.10 -14.36 15.07
N ASN A 611 -26.33 -13.37 14.20
CA ASN A 611 -27.44 -12.42 14.27
C ASN A 611 -28.55 -12.72 13.24
N GLY A 612 -28.63 -13.95 12.74
CA GLY A 612 -29.72 -14.42 11.89
C GLY A 612 -29.76 -13.74 10.51
N GLY A 613 -28.60 -13.52 9.92
CA GLY A 613 -28.43 -13.29 8.49
C GLY A 613 -27.88 -14.54 7.80
N ASP A 614 -28.09 -14.65 6.49
CA ASP A 614 -27.52 -15.73 5.68
C ASP A 614 -26.12 -15.32 5.21
N ALA A 615 -25.09 -16.08 5.61
CA ALA A 615 -23.70 -15.78 5.29
C ALA A 615 -23.35 -15.97 3.82
N ASP A 616 -23.95 -16.94 3.12
CA ASP A 616 -23.65 -17.23 1.72
C ASP A 616 -24.32 -16.21 0.79
N ILE A 617 -25.56 -15.80 1.11
CA ILE A 617 -26.24 -14.68 0.42
C ILE A 617 -25.47 -13.37 0.66
N THR A 618 -25.13 -13.07 1.92
CA THR A 618 -24.41 -11.83 2.27
C THR A 618 -23.07 -11.73 1.54
N ARG A 619 -22.29 -12.83 1.51
CA ARG A 619 -21.06 -12.93 0.73
C ARG A 619 -21.32 -12.64 -0.75
N GLY A 620 -22.30 -13.29 -1.35
CA GLY A 620 -22.63 -13.15 -2.78
C GLY A 620 -23.00 -11.71 -3.16
N GLU A 621 -23.81 -11.04 -2.34
CA GLU A 621 -24.23 -9.66 -2.56
C GLU A 621 -23.06 -8.67 -2.39
N MET A 622 -22.29 -8.78 -1.29
CA MET A 622 -21.18 -7.88 -1.00
C MET A 622 -20.04 -8.00 -2.01
N LEU A 623 -19.65 -9.22 -2.40
CA LEU A 623 -18.58 -9.42 -3.40
C LEU A 623 -19.01 -8.94 -4.80
N LYS A 624 -20.28 -9.12 -5.19
CA LYS A 624 -20.80 -8.55 -6.43
C LYS A 624 -20.76 -7.02 -6.42
N LYS A 625 -21.31 -6.41 -5.36
CA LYS A 625 -21.37 -4.95 -5.17
C LYS A 625 -19.97 -4.33 -5.17
N ALA A 626 -19.00 -4.98 -4.53
CA ALA A 626 -17.61 -4.55 -4.54
C ALA A 626 -16.97 -4.60 -5.93
N SER A 627 -17.28 -5.59 -6.77
CA SER A 627 -16.78 -5.59 -8.15
C SER A 627 -17.25 -4.34 -8.92
N GLU A 628 -18.53 -4.02 -8.81
CA GLU A 628 -19.14 -2.85 -9.48
C GLU A 628 -18.57 -1.52 -8.94
N VAL A 629 -18.34 -1.42 -7.64
CA VAL A 629 -17.79 -0.20 -6.99
C VAL A 629 -16.30 0.00 -7.28
N PHE A 630 -15.49 -1.06 -7.31
CA PHE A 630 -14.05 -0.96 -7.62
C PHE A 630 -13.79 -0.69 -9.11
N GLU A 631 -14.55 -1.31 -10.03
CA GLU A 631 -14.47 -1.02 -11.47
C GLU A 631 -14.84 0.45 -11.72
N LYS A 632 -16.01 0.88 -11.22
CA LYS A 632 -16.47 2.27 -11.35
C LYS A 632 -15.46 3.30 -10.82
N ALA A 633 -14.86 3.09 -9.64
CA ALA A 633 -13.93 4.06 -9.05
C ALA A 633 -12.67 4.26 -9.91
N VAL A 634 -12.13 3.19 -10.52
CA VAL A 634 -10.99 3.27 -11.44
C VAL A 634 -11.39 3.99 -12.74
N ASP A 635 -12.59 3.72 -13.23
CA ASP A 635 -13.10 4.31 -14.46
C ASP A 635 -13.35 5.82 -14.30
N GLU A 636 -13.94 6.26 -13.18
CA GLU A 636 -14.04 7.67 -12.79
C GLU A 636 -12.65 8.33 -12.74
N ALA A 637 -11.67 7.66 -12.11
CA ALA A 637 -10.31 8.17 -12.00
C ALA A 637 -9.59 8.34 -13.35
N ILE A 638 -9.69 7.37 -14.28
CA ILE A 638 -9.09 7.47 -15.62
C ILE A 638 -9.82 8.51 -16.49
N THR A 639 -11.15 8.58 -16.39
CA THR A 639 -11.99 9.53 -17.13
C THR A 639 -11.70 10.99 -16.75
N ALA A 640 -11.48 11.27 -15.46
CA ALA A 640 -11.08 12.60 -14.97
C ALA A 640 -9.71 13.05 -15.52
N LYS A 641 -8.75 12.13 -15.69
CA LYS A 641 -7.43 12.46 -16.26
C LYS A 641 -7.49 12.89 -17.72
N MET A 642 -8.52 12.46 -18.45
CA MET A 642 -8.82 12.88 -19.82
C MET A 642 -9.83 14.05 -19.89
N GLY A 643 -10.36 14.54 -18.77
CA GLY A 643 -11.32 15.66 -18.74
C GLY A 643 -12.74 15.33 -19.21
N LEU A 644 -13.08 14.04 -19.31
CA LEU A 644 -14.36 13.53 -19.84
C LEU A 644 -15.41 13.25 -18.74
N ASP A 645 -15.10 13.62 -17.50
CA ASP A 645 -15.75 13.26 -16.23
C ASP A 645 -17.16 13.82 -16.02
N VAL A 646 -17.55 14.84 -16.79
CA VAL A 646 -18.87 15.50 -16.69
C VAL A 646 -19.68 15.47 -17.98
N GLY A 647 -19.22 14.70 -18.98
CA GLY A 647 -19.93 14.57 -20.27
C GLY A 647 -21.15 13.65 -20.22
N PRO A 648 -21.75 13.35 -21.39
CA PRO A 648 -22.94 12.51 -21.46
C PRO A 648 -22.70 11.06 -21.02
N PRO A 649 -23.75 10.26 -20.73
CA PRO A 649 -23.62 8.93 -20.11
C PRO A 649 -22.81 7.87 -20.88
N ASP A 650 -22.46 8.09 -22.15
CA ASP A 650 -21.57 7.24 -22.94
C ASP A 650 -20.08 7.47 -22.65
N MET A 651 -19.71 8.57 -21.96
CA MET A 651 -18.32 9.00 -21.81
C MET A 651 -17.43 8.06 -21.00
N VAL A 652 -17.97 7.31 -20.03
CA VAL A 652 -17.20 6.29 -19.29
C VAL A 652 -16.69 5.21 -20.26
N LYS A 653 -17.52 4.78 -21.21
CA LYS A 653 -17.12 3.78 -22.22
C LYS A 653 -16.15 4.39 -23.24
N ILE A 654 -16.38 5.63 -23.66
CA ILE A 654 -15.50 6.33 -24.61
C ILE A 654 -14.10 6.56 -24.01
N SER A 655 -14.04 6.91 -22.73
CA SER A 655 -12.81 6.98 -21.92
C SER A 655 -12.08 5.63 -21.90
N ASP A 656 -12.80 4.53 -21.70
CA ASP A 656 -12.25 3.17 -21.75
C ASP A 656 -11.70 2.78 -23.13
N ASP A 657 -12.45 3.07 -24.20
CA ASP A 657 -12.04 2.83 -25.59
C ASP A 657 -10.78 3.69 -25.93
N LEU A 658 -10.76 4.98 -25.53
CA LEU A 658 -9.61 5.89 -25.70
C LEU A 658 -8.38 5.46 -24.89
N TYR A 659 -8.55 5.01 -23.64
CA TYR A 659 -7.46 4.49 -22.83
C TYR A 659 -6.89 3.20 -23.43
N GLY A 660 -7.76 2.32 -23.94
CA GLY A 660 -7.39 1.09 -24.64
C GLY A 660 -6.56 1.33 -25.91
N GLU A 661 -6.79 2.44 -26.62
CA GLU A 661 -5.99 2.83 -27.78
C GLU A 661 -4.60 3.37 -27.41
N ILE A 662 -4.46 4.11 -26.30
CA ILE A 662 -3.20 4.79 -25.94
C ILE A 662 -2.27 3.96 -25.02
N GLU A 663 -2.81 3.07 -24.18
CA GLU A 663 -2.02 2.18 -23.28
C GLU A 663 -0.84 1.48 -23.96
N PRO A 664 -1.00 0.90 -25.17
CA PRO A 664 0.11 0.22 -25.85
C PRO A 664 1.26 1.17 -26.18
N MET A 665 0.97 2.43 -26.52
CA MET A 665 2.00 3.44 -26.80
C MET A 665 2.68 3.91 -25.52
N LEU A 666 1.91 4.21 -24.46
CA LEU A 666 2.46 4.59 -23.15
C LEU A 666 3.43 3.52 -22.63
N ARG A 667 3.11 2.24 -22.84
CA ARG A 667 3.92 1.09 -22.42
C ARG A 667 5.13 0.84 -23.32
N THR A 668 4.99 0.94 -24.64
CA THR A 668 6.07 0.56 -25.59
C THR A 668 7.06 1.68 -25.89
N ALA A 669 6.64 2.95 -25.87
CA ALA A 669 7.51 4.13 -25.96
C ALA A 669 7.97 4.63 -24.58
N ARG A 670 7.70 3.85 -23.52
CA ARG A 670 8.13 4.10 -22.13
C ARG A 670 7.78 5.53 -21.68
N ALA A 671 6.49 5.85 -21.61
CA ALA A 671 6.01 7.16 -21.18
C ALA A 671 6.17 7.39 -19.67
N ASP A 672 6.51 8.61 -19.26
CA ASP A 672 6.46 9.08 -17.88
C ASP A 672 5.00 9.34 -17.49
N TRP A 673 4.51 8.67 -16.44
CA TRP A 673 3.09 8.75 -16.09
C TRP A 673 2.68 10.16 -15.66
N THR A 674 3.51 10.86 -14.89
CA THR A 674 3.18 12.22 -14.44
C THR A 674 3.25 13.22 -15.59
N LEU A 675 4.31 13.17 -16.42
CA LEU A 675 4.44 14.13 -17.52
C LEU A 675 3.35 13.96 -18.57
N PHE A 676 3.04 12.74 -19.04
CA PHE A 676 2.09 12.53 -20.14
C PHE A 676 0.72 13.15 -19.84
N TRP A 677 0.18 12.85 -18.66
CA TRP A 677 -1.13 13.33 -18.25
C TRP A 677 -1.13 14.84 -17.92
N ARG A 678 -0.02 15.41 -17.43
CA ARG A 678 0.09 16.86 -17.23
C ARG A 678 0.23 17.62 -18.54
N GLN A 679 1.03 17.12 -19.49
CA GLN A 679 1.16 17.72 -20.82
C GLN A 679 -0.18 17.72 -21.57
N LEU A 680 -0.97 16.64 -21.47
CA LEU A 680 -2.33 16.59 -22.02
C LEU A 680 -3.26 17.68 -21.43
N THR A 681 -3.04 18.06 -20.17
CA THR A 681 -3.77 19.16 -19.51
C THR A 681 -3.41 20.52 -20.14
N TYR A 682 -2.14 20.75 -20.51
CA TYR A 682 -1.75 21.96 -21.24
C TYR A 682 -2.28 21.97 -22.69
N VAL A 683 -2.43 20.81 -23.34
CA VAL A 683 -3.15 20.71 -24.63
C VAL A 683 -4.59 21.18 -24.47
N ALA A 684 -5.32 20.71 -23.46
CA ALA A 684 -6.70 21.14 -23.18
C ALA A 684 -6.81 22.64 -22.86
N ALA A 685 -5.87 23.19 -22.07
CA ALA A 685 -5.84 24.61 -21.72
C ALA A 685 -5.60 25.52 -22.94
N LYS A 686 -4.70 25.10 -23.85
CA LYS A 686 -4.27 25.87 -25.02
C LYS A 686 -5.23 25.74 -26.22
N TYR A 687 -5.73 24.53 -26.48
CA TYR A 687 -6.60 24.21 -27.61
C TYR A 687 -8.03 24.00 -27.13
N LYS A 688 -8.68 25.08 -26.71
CA LYS A 688 -10.06 25.04 -26.22
C LYS A 688 -11.05 24.64 -27.32
N PRO A 689 -12.13 23.90 -26.98
CA PRO A 689 -13.23 23.62 -27.91
C PRO A 689 -13.82 24.88 -28.56
N ALA A 690 -13.97 24.86 -29.88
CA ALA A 690 -14.54 25.91 -30.72
C ALA A 690 -15.01 25.36 -32.10
N ASP A 691 -15.82 26.12 -32.82
CA ASP A 691 -16.16 25.83 -34.22
C ASP A 691 -14.98 26.14 -35.15
N GLY A 692 -14.27 25.11 -35.65
CA GLY A 692 -13.15 25.32 -36.57
C GLY A 692 -12.39 24.08 -37.00
N ASP A 693 -11.37 24.30 -37.84
CA ASP A 693 -10.30 23.33 -38.09
C ASP A 693 -9.19 23.53 -37.05
N TYR A 694 -8.53 22.44 -36.66
CA TYR A 694 -7.65 22.41 -35.49
C TYR A 694 -6.21 22.05 -35.84
N ASP A 695 -5.28 22.77 -35.21
CA ASP A 695 -3.84 22.54 -35.27
C ASP A 695 -3.43 21.29 -34.45
N TYR A 696 -3.71 20.10 -34.99
CA TYR A 696 -3.38 18.82 -34.35
C TYR A 696 -1.86 18.56 -34.27
N ASP A 697 -1.06 19.18 -35.14
CA ASP A 697 0.41 19.11 -35.06
C ASP A 697 0.96 19.97 -33.92
N GLY A 698 0.38 21.15 -33.67
CA GLY A 698 0.69 21.94 -32.48
C GLY A 698 0.10 21.38 -31.19
N MET A 699 -1.04 20.67 -31.23
CA MET A 699 -1.50 19.83 -30.11
C MET A 699 -0.44 18.77 -29.78
N LEU A 700 0.04 18.03 -30.78
CA LEU A 700 1.10 17.04 -30.64
C LEU A 700 2.40 17.68 -30.11
N SER A 701 2.81 18.83 -30.66
CA SER A 701 3.99 19.57 -30.18
C SER A 701 3.83 20.08 -28.75
N THR A 702 2.60 20.37 -28.30
CA THR A 702 2.32 20.79 -26.92
C THR A 702 2.31 19.60 -25.97
N LEU A 703 1.83 18.43 -26.42
CA LEU A 703 1.91 17.18 -25.66
C LEU A 703 3.37 16.68 -25.49
N LEU A 704 4.20 16.89 -26.51
CA LEU A 704 5.60 16.44 -26.53
C LEU A 704 6.57 17.42 -25.83
N GLY A 705 6.17 18.67 -25.58
CA GLY A 705 6.96 19.64 -24.81
C GLY A 705 8.35 19.93 -25.39
N ASP A 706 9.32 20.07 -24.49
CA ASP A 706 10.76 20.21 -24.77
C ASP A 706 11.55 18.99 -24.27
N ASP A 707 12.88 18.99 -24.41
CA ASP A 707 13.71 17.84 -24.05
C ASP A 707 13.66 17.46 -22.55
N ASP A 708 13.39 18.38 -21.63
CA ASP A 708 13.24 18.07 -20.20
C ASP A 708 11.83 17.54 -19.88
N THR A 709 10.80 18.11 -20.52
CA THR A 709 9.38 17.88 -20.23
C THR A 709 8.69 16.85 -21.14
N ASN A 710 9.35 16.35 -22.18
CA ASN A 710 8.83 15.32 -23.07
C ASN A 710 8.47 14.05 -22.29
N PRO A 711 7.23 13.53 -22.41
CA PRO A 711 6.80 12.39 -21.61
C PRO A 711 7.45 11.08 -22.03
N PHE A 712 7.90 10.89 -23.28
CA PHE A 712 8.42 9.59 -23.73
C PHE A 712 9.92 9.48 -23.45
N TYR A 713 10.37 8.38 -22.83
CA TYR A 713 11.81 8.12 -22.65
C TYR A 713 12.46 7.58 -23.94
N ASP A 714 11.68 6.97 -24.83
CA ASP A 714 12.13 6.52 -26.16
C ASP A 714 11.64 7.49 -27.25
N THR A 715 12.45 7.72 -28.29
CA THR A 715 12.07 8.56 -29.44
C THR A 715 10.93 7.91 -30.23
N LEU A 716 9.85 8.66 -30.49
CA LEU A 716 8.74 8.19 -31.32
C LEU A 716 9.14 8.17 -32.81
N SER A 717 8.82 7.08 -33.50
CA SER A 717 8.79 7.03 -34.97
C SER A 717 7.66 7.91 -35.53
N ASP A 718 7.72 8.26 -36.82
CA ASP A 718 6.64 9.01 -37.46
C ASP A 718 5.30 8.25 -37.44
N ASP A 719 5.28 6.92 -37.61
CA ASP A 719 4.08 6.09 -37.41
C ASP A 719 3.46 6.25 -36.01
N ASN A 720 4.30 6.34 -34.97
CA ASN A 720 3.85 6.56 -33.60
C ASN A 720 3.34 8.00 -33.42
N ARG A 721 3.98 9.00 -34.04
CA ARG A 721 3.56 10.40 -34.01
C ARG A 721 2.23 10.60 -34.74
N ASP A 722 2.03 9.94 -35.87
CA ASP A 722 0.78 9.93 -36.64
C ASP A 722 -0.35 9.23 -35.88
N THR A 723 -0.05 8.09 -35.23
CA THR A 723 -0.97 7.40 -34.32
C THR A 723 -1.37 8.30 -33.14
N LEU A 724 -0.41 9.02 -32.55
CA LEU A 724 -0.67 9.94 -31.43
C LEU A 724 -1.47 11.17 -31.86
N ARG A 725 -1.22 11.72 -33.06
CA ARG A 725 -2.03 12.79 -33.66
C ARG A 725 -3.47 12.31 -33.92
N ALA A 726 -3.64 11.08 -34.42
CA ALA A 726 -4.96 10.50 -34.65
C ALA A 726 -5.73 10.25 -33.33
N TRP A 727 -5.04 9.81 -32.27
CA TRP A 727 -5.63 9.67 -30.93
C TRP A 727 -6.02 11.02 -30.32
N LEU A 728 -5.12 12.02 -30.38
CA LEU A 728 -5.41 13.40 -29.93
C LEU A 728 -6.66 13.96 -30.64
N LYS A 729 -6.81 13.71 -31.95
CA LYS A 729 -8.00 14.12 -32.72
C LYS A 729 -9.29 13.43 -32.25
N LYS A 730 -9.25 12.17 -31.81
CA LYS A 730 -10.41 11.51 -31.20
C LYS A 730 -10.70 12.11 -29.82
N TRP A 731 -9.71 12.12 -28.93
CA TRP A 731 -9.86 12.62 -27.57
C TRP A 731 -10.39 14.05 -27.54
N HIS A 732 -9.83 14.96 -28.34
CA HIS A 732 -10.24 16.37 -28.38
C HIS A 732 -11.68 16.58 -28.88
N LYS A 733 -12.15 15.76 -29.83
CA LYS A 733 -13.55 15.75 -30.26
C LYS A 733 -14.50 15.32 -29.13
N GLU A 734 -14.13 14.33 -28.33
CA GLU A 734 -14.97 13.88 -27.21
C GLU A 734 -14.88 14.85 -26.00
N LEU A 735 -13.73 15.52 -25.82
CA LEU A 735 -13.56 16.67 -24.92
C LEU A 735 -14.47 17.84 -25.31
N THR A 736 -14.62 18.11 -26.61
CA THR A 736 -15.53 19.10 -27.19
C THR A 736 -16.99 18.73 -26.87
N ARG A 737 -17.41 17.48 -27.07
CA ARG A 737 -18.75 16.99 -26.64
C ARG A 737 -18.99 17.17 -25.13
N CYS A 738 -17.96 17.00 -24.30
CA CYS A 738 -18.08 17.27 -22.86
C CYS A 738 -18.27 18.76 -22.58
N HIS A 739 -17.58 19.65 -23.31
CA HIS A 739 -17.75 21.10 -23.20
C HIS A 739 -19.15 21.56 -23.64
N GLU A 740 -19.62 21.09 -24.79
CA GLU A 740 -21.00 21.33 -25.29
C GLU A 740 -22.04 20.93 -24.23
N PHE A 741 -21.92 19.73 -23.66
CA PHE A 741 -22.83 19.21 -22.64
C PHE A 741 -22.83 20.05 -21.36
N ILE A 742 -21.67 20.55 -20.91
CA ILE A 742 -21.57 21.53 -19.81
C ILE A 742 -22.35 22.80 -20.18
N THR A 743 -22.08 23.41 -21.33
CA THR A 743 -22.68 24.70 -21.72
C THR A 743 -24.20 24.62 -21.88
N PHE A 744 -24.74 23.46 -22.27
CA PHE A 744 -26.19 23.23 -22.36
C PHE A 744 -26.86 22.97 -21.00
N SER A 745 -26.08 22.65 -19.95
CA SER A 745 -26.62 22.32 -18.62
C SER A 745 -26.96 23.54 -17.74
N ASP A 746 -26.58 24.74 -18.17
CA ASP A 746 -26.79 26.02 -17.45
C ASP A 746 -26.26 26.00 -16.00
N THR A 747 -25.14 25.30 -15.77
CA THR A 747 -24.46 25.21 -14.47
C THR A 747 -23.06 25.85 -14.51
N GLU A 748 -22.68 26.50 -13.41
CA GLU A 748 -21.34 27.05 -13.20
C GLU A 748 -20.36 25.91 -12.91
N VAL A 749 -19.72 25.38 -13.96
CA VAL A 749 -18.83 24.22 -13.90
C VAL A 749 -17.37 24.64 -14.04
N VAL A 750 -16.52 24.05 -13.20
CA VAL A 750 -15.06 24.19 -13.25
C VAL A 750 -14.53 23.89 -14.67
N PRO A 751 -13.74 24.78 -15.30
CA PRO A 751 -13.20 24.60 -16.64
C PRO A 751 -12.52 23.22 -16.81
N ILE A 752 -12.61 22.65 -18.01
CA ILE A 752 -12.15 21.28 -18.27
C ILE A 752 -10.65 21.13 -18.00
N GLU A 753 -9.86 22.13 -18.38
CA GLU A 753 -8.44 22.20 -18.11
C GLU A 753 -8.11 22.25 -16.60
N GLU A 754 -8.98 22.83 -15.78
CA GLU A 754 -8.79 22.93 -14.33
C GLU A 754 -9.22 21.63 -13.61
N ARG A 755 -10.28 20.95 -14.08
CA ARG A 755 -10.60 19.59 -13.61
C ARG A 755 -9.50 18.59 -13.99
N MET A 756 -8.98 18.69 -15.21
CA MET A 756 -7.80 17.92 -15.63
C MET A 756 -6.57 18.28 -14.78
N ARG A 757 -6.34 19.56 -14.43
CA ARG A 757 -5.26 19.97 -13.52
C ARG A 757 -5.34 19.25 -12.18
N LEU A 758 -6.53 19.14 -11.60
CA LEU A 758 -6.79 18.44 -10.33
C LEU A 758 -6.77 16.90 -10.45
N ALA A 759 -6.92 16.34 -11.66
CA ALA A 759 -6.71 14.92 -11.93
C ALA A 759 -5.23 14.56 -12.24
N ASN A 760 -4.45 15.54 -12.69
CA ASN A 760 -3.11 15.36 -13.25
C ASN A 760 -2.09 16.25 -12.51
N PRO A 761 -1.48 15.75 -11.41
CA PRO A 761 -0.47 16.50 -10.68
C PRO A 761 0.74 16.83 -11.57
N LYS A 762 1.33 17.99 -11.34
CA LYS A 762 2.61 18.39 -11.97
C LYS A 762 3.78 17.74 -11.25
N PHE A 763 3.71 17.64 -9.93
CA PHE A 763 4.78 17.08 -9.10
C PHE A 763 4.31 15.81 -8.39
N THR A 764 5.14 14.78 -8.46
CA THR A 764 4.99 13.51 -7.74
C THR A 764 6.32 13.15 -7.08
N LEU A 765 6.25 12.46 -5.93
CA LEU A 765 7.40 12.17 -5.09
C LEU A 765 8.20 10.98 -5.66
N LYS A 766 8.85 11.17 -6.81
CA LYS A 766 9.60 10.15 -7.54
C LYS A 766 10.81 9.66 -6.73
N GLU A 767 11.16 8.39 -6.88
CA GLU A 767 12.12 7.73 -5.99
C GLU A 767 13.50 8.39 -5.99
N TRP A 768 13.99 8.84 -7.15
CA TRP A 768 15.29 9.51 -7.26
C TRP A 768 15.37 10.82 -6.46
N MET A 769 14.24 11.49 -6.23
CA MET A 769 14.16 12.69 -5.39
C MET A 769 14.33 12.32 -3.90
N LEU A 770 13.65 11.26 -3.47
CA LEU A 770 13.79 10.71 -2.12
C LEU A 770 15.22 10.23 -1.86
N VAL A 771 15.87 9.60 -2.86
CA VAL A 771 17.26 9.15 -2.79
C VAL A 771 18.21 10.32 -2.53
N ASP A 772 18.12 11.41 -3.29
CA ASP A 772 18.94 12.61 -3.04
C ASP A 772 18.72 13.17 -1.62
N ALA A 773 17.45 13.23 -1.18
CA ALA A 773 17.08 13.72 0.15
C ALA A 773 17.66 12.88 1.30
N TYR A 774 17.44 11.56 1.30
CA TYR A 774 17.97 10.71 2.38
C TYR A 774 19.49 10.49 2.31
N THR A 775 20.11 10.71 1.14
CA THR A 775 21.58 10.66 0.97
C THR A 775 22.27 11.85 1.64
N LYS A 776 21.69 13.05 1.53
CA LYS A 776 22.18 14.25 2.23
C LYS A 776 21.86 14.22 3.72
N ALA A 777 20.72 13.64 4.09
CA ALA A 777 20.31 13.46 5.49
C ALA A 777 21.18 12.48 6.29
N ASP A 778 21.76 11.45 5.64
CA ASP A 778 22.75 10.55 6.24
C ASP A 778 23.95 10.34 5.28
N PRO A 779 24.92 11.28 5.26
CA PRO A 779 26.01 11.35 4.28
C PRO A 779 27.14 10.34 4.55
N GLY A 780 26.83 9.19 5.17
CA GLY A 780 27.70 8.03 5.16
C GLY A 780 27.98 7.55 3.72
N LYS A 781 29.00 6.70 3.55
CA LYS A 781 29.27 6.08 2.24
C LYS A 781 28.09 5.19 1.82
N ILE A 782 27.20 5.71 0.98
CA ILE A 782 26.24 4.90 0.22
C ILE A 782 26.99 4.36 -1.00
N PRO A 783 27.28 3.05 -1.09
CA PRO A 783 27.91 2.47 -2.27
C PRO A 783 26.94 2.59 -3.45
N GLY A 784 27.45 2.82 -4.67
CA GLY A 784 26.59 2.89 -5.86
C GLY A 784 25.60 4.07 -5.91
N ASN A 785 25.92 5.20 -5.29
CA ASN A 785 25.04 6.39 -5.30
C ASN A 785 25.69 7.56 -6.06
N PRO A 786 25.06 8.06 -7.15
CA PRO A 786 25.62 9.18 -7.94
C PRO A 786 25.69 10.51 -7.16
N PHE A 787 24.91 10.64 -6.08
CA PHE A 787 24.87 11.82 -5.20
C PHE A 787 25.77 11.69 -3.95
N SER A 788 26.75 10.78 -3.95
CA SER A 788 27.65 10.54 -2.81
C SER A 788 28.76 11.61 -2.68
N PHE A 789 28.44 12.72 -2.01
CA PHE A 789 29.37 13.83 -1.75
C PHE A 789 30.30 13.58 -0.54
N LYS A 790 31.40 14.34 -0.45
CA LYS A 790 32.25 14.46 0.76
C LYS A 790 31.59 15.34 1.85
N ALA A 791 30.29 15.18 2.09
CA ALA A 791 29.60 15.92 3.14
C ALA A 791 30.04 15.40 4.53
N VAL A 792 30.38 16.32 5.43
CA VAL A 792 30.93 16.00 6.78
C VAL A 792 29.85 16.12 7.88
N LYS A 793 28.66 16.60 7.52
CA LYS A 793 27.50 16.77 8.41
C LYS A 793 26.20 16.47 7.64
N PRO A 794 25.16 15.95 8.31
CA PRO A 794 23.81 15.86 7.75
C PRO A 794 23.30 17.18 7.17
N ASP A 795 22.58 17.09 6.06
CA ASP A 795 21.85 18.18 5.41
C ASP A 795 20.42 17.71 5.12
N TYR A 796 19.43 18.41 5.71
CA TYR A 796 18.01 18.12 5.56
C TYR A 796 17.31 19.08 4.58
N SER A 797 18.04 20.00 3.94
CA SER A 797 17.46 21.04 3.06
C SER A 797 16.53 20.46 1.97
N ILE A 798 16.94 19.36 1.34
CA ILE A 798 16.13 18.67 0.31
C ILE A 798 14.90 17.96 0.90
N VAL A 799 14.93 17.54 2.16
CA VAL A 799 13.75 16.98 2.85
C VAL A 799 12.68 18.06 3.02
N HIS A 800 13.08 19.27 3.46
CA HIS A 800 12.17 20.41 3.53
C HIS A 800 11.71 20.89 2.15
N GLU A 801 12.61 20.97 1.17
CA GLU A 801 12.27 21.38 -0.20
C GLU A 801 11.22 20.46 -0.85
N LEU A 802 11.35 19.14 -0.66
CA LEU A 802 10.35 18.18 -1.12
C LEU A 802 9.05 18.24 -0.32
N PHE A 803 9.11 18.53 0.98
CA PHE A 803 7.89 18.74 1.78
C PHE A 803 7.09 19.95 1.28
N GLU A 804 7.74 21.09 1.04
CA GLU A 804 7.08 22.28 0.48
C GLU A 804 6.57 22.03 -0.95
N LEU A 805 7.34 21.35 -1.81
CA LEU A 805 6.91 20.95 -3.15
C LEU A 805 5.64 20.07 -3.12
N CYS A 806 5.53 19.20 -2.12
CA CYS A 806 4.40 18.30 -1.96
C CYS A 806 3.13 18.98 -1.42
N LYS A 807 3.15 20.26 -1.00
CA LYS A 807 1.94 20.97 -0.54
C LYS A 807 1.03 21.42 -1.67
N ASP A 808 1.60 21.79 -2.82
CA ASP A 808 0.85 22.07 -4.05
C ASP A 808 1.35 21.21 -5.22
N PRO A 809 1.00 19.91 -5.25
CA PRO A 809 1.42 19.00 -6.31
C PRO A 809 0.69 19.28 -7.64
N TYR A 810 -0.34 20.14 -7.64
CA TYR A 810 -1.18 20.44 -8.80
C TYR A 810 -0.90 21.81 -9.43
N GLY A 811 -0.25 22.73 -8.73
CA GLY A 811 0.16 24.04 -9.22
C GLY A 811 1.34 23.97 -10.19
N GLU A 812 1.82 25.14 -10.61
CA GLU A 812 2.90 25.25 -11.58
C GLU A 812 4.30 25.17 -10.94
N GLY A 813 4.42 25.51 -9.65
CA GLY A 813 5.70 25.55 -8.91
C GLY A 813 6.63 26.70 -9.33
N THR A 814 7.67 26.96 -8.55
CA THR A 814 8.70 27.96 -8.93
C THR A 814 9.48 27.52 -10.17
N PRO A 815 10.10 28.45 -10.95
CA PRO A 815 10.97 28.09 -12.07
C PRO A 815 12.06 27.08 -11.67
N GLU A 816 12.58 27.18 -10.45
CA GLU A 816 13.55 26.28 -9.84
C GLU A 816 12.96 24.88 -9.63
N ASN A 817 11.75 24.78 -9.05
CA ASN A 817 11.06 23.49 -8.89
C ASN A 817 10.77 22.84 -10.26
N GLN A 818 10.36 23.63 -11.25
CA GLN A 818 10.06 23.14 -12.59
C GLN A 818 11.31 22.54 -13.24
N LYS A 819 12.40 23.32 -13.32
CA LYS A 819 13.69 22.88 -13.88
C LYS A 819 14.29 21.67 -13.15
N LYS A 820 14.07 21.54 -11.85
CA LYS A 820 14.65 20.47 -11.03
C LYS A 820 13.82 19.19 -11.06
N TYR A 821 12.49 19.31 -10.94
CA TYR A 821 11.59 18.20 -10.63
C TYR A 821 10.49 17.92 -11.67
N TYR A 822 10.07 18.89 -12.49
CA TYR A 822 9.09 18.67 -13.56
C TYR A 822 9.76 18.12 -14.83
N ARG A 823 10.35 16.93 -14.71
CA ARG A 823 11.13 16.30 -15.79
C ARG A 823 11.19 14.77 -15.66
N ARG A 824 11.72 14.12 -16.70
CA ARG A 824 12.04 12.69 -16.71
C ARG A 824 13.10 12.36 -15.64
N ALA A 825 13.04 11.16 -15.08
CA ALA A 825 13.99 10.68 -14.08
C ALA A 825 15.39 10.45 -14.72
N PRO A 826 16.50 10.70 -14.01
CA PRO A 826 17.85 10.43 -14.51
C PRO A 826 18.02 8.98 -14.98
N ALA A 827 18.66 8.75 -16.14
CA ALA A 827 18.71 7.42 -16.74
C ALA A 827 19.30 6.32 -15.82
N GLU A 828 20.28 6.69 -14.99
CA GLU A 828 20.89 5.85 -13.95
C GLU A 828 19.89 5.40 -12.85
N SER A 829 18.91 6.24 -12.51
CA SER A 829 17.92 5.93 -11.47
C SER A 829 16.89 4.88 -11.91
N LEU A 830 16.76 4.65 -13.24
CA LEU A 830 15.86 3.66 -13.82
C LEU A 830 16.37 2.22 -13.71
N SER A 831 17.65 2.02 -13.37
CA SER A 831 18.29 0.69 -13.22
C SER A 831 18.95 0.44 -11.86
N ALA A 832 19.29 1.47 -11.09
CA ALA A 832 19.98 1.32 -9.81
C ALA A 832 19.13 0.62 -8.72
N GLY A 833 19.66 -0.46 -8.14
CA GLY A 833 19.12 -1.06 -6.92
C GLY A 833 19.11 -0.03 -5.77
N GLY A 834 17.97 0.07 -5.06
CA GLY A 834 17.67 1.13 -4.10
C GLY A 834 16.92 2.33 -4.69
N THR A 835 16.69 2.38 -6.02
CA THR A 835 15.94 3.45 -6.70
C THR A 835 14.97 2.93 -7.77
N ALA A 836 15.43 2.00 -8.61
CA ALA A 836 14.60 1.28 -9.57
C ALA A 836 13.79 0.15 -8.90
N PHE A 837 14.41 -0.54 -7.95
CA PHE A 837 13.82 -1.64 -7.18
C PHE A 837 14.38 -1.72 -5.75
N MET A 838 13.66 -2.41 -4.86
CA MET A 838 13.97 -2.61 -3.43
C MET A 838 13.56 -4.02 -2.98
N SER A 839 14.07 -4.47 -1.83
CA SER A 839 13.67 -5.72 -1.14
C SER A 839 13.00 -5.45 0.20
#